data_AF-A0AAJ1TZ84-F1
#
_entry.id   AF-A0AAJ1TZ84-F1
#
_cell.length_a   1.000
_cell.length_b   1.000
_cell.length_c   1.000
_cell.angle_alpha   90.00
_cell.angle_beta   90.00
_cell.angle_gamma   90.00
#
_symmetry.space_group_name_H-M   'P 1'
#
loop_
_entity.id
_entity.type
_entity.pdbx_description
1 polymer ?
#
loop_
_entity_poly.entity_id
_entity_poly.type
_entity_poly.pdbx_seq_one_letter_code
_entity_poly.pdbx_strand_id
1 'polypeptide(L)'
;MSTDGSDLFSAEERGDTVPRWVRMALRLAVLVVLLGATAGVVWGNDALRERIGSGTEAAAATAEDDDAEAGTDTAAATSQVEALRREDARLRSSVDLAPPAGTLVLLARPTPYTLDDLVAYGAVTGGALVPTLTTSVVVARGARLDIIAPGRTLRMRSDADGFVSIVAWDGDLRLAGTAGQPLRIVGWDPTEVAPDSTTSDGRAYIRVKDGRLDVAHVAANHLGFWSGRTGGIALTGTSETLTRAFVTGLTVSDTHLGLFLSGVSEAVVDGSSFSRTQQDGIEVTSGSTDVLLRSVRLADVGRDGVLVSRGSSTVTATDVTVDGAAGYGARVDGAPLADGPNSAGWSTDHYAGLDVDGFSVRDATRGGLRIDGMDDVALAHLDVDAPGTALDLRGGSTGTTVADSDLVGGTRALRVAAATDVRVTDVTASAPATAVLAEQGAEVEVDGSTMTVDEGHAAVAQGADTTLAVTGGSVVGLGPGAVVARSGAEATDADVDAADWTYRPVLVSWALGNVHALLLLLLLPVPLLGLLFIVRRRRSQRELRRLFADEMTRLGRARLTEYAEEQPARPPVSPADPAPQPVLVPDVPPVPTWAVESAPSYGPVTAVVEDRPAEPVQAVEPVRPAEPVQAAEPVQAVAAATAEPATVEAAPAGPVPVPAVEPVPAEEPVVRVPVPAGPAASMQELAVDAVVQQGYRASDVARSLGVPTSRVRGWVTDHLRGL
;
A
#
# COMPACT_ATOMS: atom_id res chain seq x y z
N MET A 1 13.85 -9.05 92.39
CA MET A 1 12.73 -8.21 92.86
C MET A 1 12.76 -6.95 91.99
N SER A 2 12.09 -6.78 90.85
CA SER A 2 10.73 -7.12 90.36
C SER A 2 9.61 -6.39 91.11
N THR A 3 9.09 -5.34 90.45
CA THR A 3 7.72 -4.76 90.44
C THR A 3 7.75 -3.62 89.39
N ASP A 4 7.15 -3.77 88.21
CA ASP A 4 5.73 -3.59 87.82
C ASP A 4 5.28 -2.14 87.56
N GLY A 5 4.66 -1.94 86.40
CA GLY A 5 4.07 -0.69 85.90
C GLY A 5 3.99 -0.65 84.36
N SER A 6 3.30 -1.60 83.71
CA SER A 6 1.97 -1.40 83.05
C SER A 6 1.96 -0.26 82.01
N ASP A 7 2.19 -0.50 80.72
CA ASP A 7 1.30 -1.12 79.71
C ASP A 7 -0.14 -0.57 79.77
N LEU A 8 -0.43 0.43 78.92
CA LEU A 8 -1.71 1.16 78.84
C LEU A 8 -2.57 0.81 77.60
N PHE A 9 -2.24 -0.22 76.82
CA PHE A 9 -3.08 -0.64 75.69
C PHE A 9 -3.16 -2.16 75.56
N SER A 10 -4.38 -2.69 75.60
CA SER A 10 -4.66 -4.11 75.45
C SER A 10 -4.33 -4.61 74.02
N ALA A 11 -4.07 -5.91 73.88
CA ALA A 11 -3.75 -6.52 72.58
C ALA A 11 -4.89 -6.39 71.55
N GLU A 12 -6.13 -6.18 71.99
CA GLU A 12 -7.29 -5.93 71.13
C GLU A 12 -7.31 -4.51 70.53
N GLU A 13 -6.76 -3.51 71.22
CA GLU A 13 -6.70 -2.12 70.73
C GLU A 13 -5.58 -1.87 69.71
N ARG A 14 -4.60 -2.78 69.59
CA ARG A 14 -3.52 -2.69 68.59
C ARG A 14 -3.87 -3.25 67.21
N GLY A 15 -5.09 -3.79 67.03
CA GLY A 15 -5.55 -4.28 65.72
C GLY A 15 -4.75 -5.46 65.16
N ASP A 16 -4.03 -6.19 66.01
CA ASP A 16 -3.18 -7.32 65.62
C ASP A 16 -3.95 -8.64 65.81
N THR A 17 -5.15 -8.75 65.22
CA THR A 17 -6.02 -9.94 65.33
C THR A 17 -5.62 -11.09 64.39
N VAL A 18 -4.52 -10.96 63.67
CA VAL A 18 -4.00 -12.02 62.80
C VAL A 18 -2.65 -12.52 63.35
N PRO A 19 -2.61 -13.77 63.87
CA PRO A 19 -1.37 -14.35 64.37
C PRO A 19 -0.23 -14.22 63.35
N ARG A 20 0.97 -13.87 63.82
CA ARG A 20 2.16 -13.68 62.95
C ARG A 20 2.37 -14.83 61.96
N TRP A 21 2.08 -16.06 62.39
CA TRP A 21 2.20 -17.25 61.54
C TRP A 21 1.20 -17.27 60.38
N VAL A 22 -0.01 -16.73 60.55
CA VAL A 22 -1.01 -16.61 59.47
C VAL A 22 -0.57 -15.57 58.44
N ARG A 23 0.00 -14.44 58.88
CA ARG A 23 0.60 -13.43 57.97
C ARG A 23 1.79 -14.01 57.20
N MET A 24 2.59 -14.86 57.85
CA MET A 24 3.74 -15.51 57.21
C MET A 24 3.29 -16.58 56.20
N ALA A 25 2.28 -17.38 56.55
CA ALA A 25 1.69 -18.37 55.66
C ALA A 25 1.03 -17.74 54.42
N LEU A 26 0.30 -16.62 54.60
CA LEU A 26 -0.30 -15.89 53.49
C LEU A 26 0.76 -15.29 52.55
N ARG A 27 1.84 -14.75 53.10
CA ARG A 27 2.98 -14.23 52.31
C ARG A 27 3.71 -15.34 51.57
N LEU A 28 3.87 -16.51 52.19
CA LEU A 28 4.47 -17.70 51.55
C LEU A 28 3.58 -18.25 50.44
N ALA A 29 2.26 -18.32 50.65
CA ALA A 29 1.32 -18.76 49.61
C ALA A 29 1.33 -17.82 48.41
N VAL A 30 1.34 -16.49 48.64
CA VAL A 30 1.47 -15.50 47.56
C VAL A 30 2.82 -15.59 46.86
N LEU A 31 3.92 -15.82 47.59
CA LEU A 31 5.25 -16.02 47.00
C LEU A 31 5.32 -17.29 46.14
N VAL A 32 4.71 -18.39 46.58
CA VAL A 32 4.65 -19.65 45.83
C VAL A 32 3.81 -19.50 44.56
N VAL A 33 2.69 -18.77 44.62
CA VAL A 33 1.88 -18.47 43.42
C VAL A 33 2.64 -17.55 42.45
N LEU A 34 3.36 -16.54 42.95
CA LEU A 34 4.20 -15.66 42.12
C LEU A 34 5.40 -16.41 41.51
N LEU A 35 6.04 -17.30 42.26
CA LEU A 35 7.14 -18.15 41.77
C LEU A 35 6.63 -19.19 40.76
N GLY A 36 5.45 -19.76 40.97
CA GLY A 36 4.81 -20.67 40.01
C GLY A 36 4.41 -19.97 38.72
N ALA A 37 3.87 -18.75 38.81
CA ALA A 37 3.51 -17.93 37.65
C ALA A 37 4.74 -17.48 36.87
N THR A 38 5.83 -17.10 37.54
CA THR A 38 7.08 -16.71 36.88
C THR A 38 7.81 -17.92 36.26
N ALA A 39 7.82 -19.08 36.92
CA ALA A 39 8.36 -20.31 36.33
C ALA A 39 7.55 -20.77 35.10
N GLY A 40 6.22 -20.65 35.13
CA GLY A 40 5.35 -20.92 33.98
C GLY A 40 5.57 -19.96 32.81
N VAL A 41 5.84 -18.69 33.10
CA VAL A 41 6.21 -17.70 32.06
C VAL A 41 7.59 -17.98 31.48
N VAL A 42 8.58 -18.38 32.29
CA VAL A 42 9.93 -18.68 31.79
C VAL A 42 9.93 -19.94 30.91
N TRP A 43 9.26 -21.01 31.32
CA TRP A 43 9.16 -22.24 30.51
C TRP A 43 8.26 -22.09 29.28
N GLY A 44 7.18 -21.32 29.37
CA GLY A 44 6.32 -21.01 28.23
C GLY A 44 7.02 -20.13 27.18
N ASN A 45 7.95 -19.27 27.61
CA ASN A 45 8.64 -18.34 26.72
C ASN A 45 9.81 -19.00 25.95
N ASP A 46 10.45 -20.04 26.50
CA ASP A 46 11.48 -20.79 25.76
C ASP A 46 10.88 -21.70 24.67
N ALA A 47 9.73 -22.33 24.93
CA ALA A 47 8.97 -23.07 23.91
C ALA A 47 8.38 -22.16 22.81
N LEU A 48 8.19 -20.87 23.11
CA LEU A 48 7.73 -19.87 22.16
C LEU A 48 8.88 -19.25 21.34
N ARG A 49 10.08 -19.08 21.92
CA ARG A 49 11.27 -18.64 21.18
C ARG A 49 11.71 -19.63 20.12
N GLU A 50 11.56 -20.93 20.38
CA GLU A 50 11.85 -21.99 19.40
C GLU A 50 10.84 -21.99 18.23
N ARG A 51 9.66 -21.35 18.39
CA ARG A 51 8.59 -21.26 17.38
C ARG A 51 8.48 -19.90 16.68
N ILE A 52 8.92 -18.82 17.32
CA ILE A 52 8.91 -17.45 16.78
C ILE A 52 10.25 -17.06 16.16
N GLY A 53 11.35 -17.71 16.56
CA GLY A 53 12.70 -17.48 16.01
C GLY A 53 12.86 -17.82 14.52
N SER A 54 11.87 -18.45 13.87
CA SER A 54 11.92 -18.72 12.42
C SER A 54 11.08 -17.77 11.57
N GLY A 55 10.27 -16.88 12.16
CA GLY A 55 9.30 -16.07 11.41
C GLY A 55 9.52 -14.55 11.46
N THR A 56 10.15 -14.02 12.51
CA THR A 56 10.24 -12.57 12.71
C THR A 56 11.58 -11.96 12.29
N GLU A 57 12.67 -12.74 12.24
CA GLU A 57 13.95 -12.26 11.67
C GLU A 57 13.89 -12.06 10.16
N ALA A 58 13.00 -12.76 9.43
CA ALA A 58 12.83 -12.58 7.99
C ALA A 58 12.03 -11.31 7.60
N ALA A 59 11.22 -10.76 8.52
CA ALA A 59 10.37 -9.58 8.27
C ALA A 59 10.98 -8.26 8.75
N ALA A 60 11.99 -8.32 9.63
CA ALA A 60 12.71 -7.14 10.10
C ALA A 60 13.98 -6.85 9.28
N ALA A 61 14.62 -7.90 8.71
CA ALA A 61 15.77 -7.73 7.81
C ALA A 61 15.42 -7.04 6.48
N THR A 62 14.15 -7.11 6.05
CA THR A 62 13.66 -6.45 4.81
C THR A 62 13.38 -4.96 4.96
N ALA A 63 13.34 -4.41 6.18
CA ALA A 63 13.03 -2.99 6.40
C ALA A 63 14.27 -2.11 6.57
N GLU A 64 15.46 -2.68 6.83
CA GLU A 64 16.73 -1.93 6.96
C GLU A 64 17.58 -1.93 5.67
N ASP A 65 17.30 -2.79 4.69
CA ASP A 65 17.95 -2.76 3.35
C ASP A 65 17.34 -1.70 2.41
N ASP A 66 16.09 -1.27 2.63
CA ASP A 66 15.35 -0.31 1.79
C ASP A 66 16.00 1.10 1.75
N ASP A 67 16.66 1.53 2.83
CA ASP A 67 17.25 2.88 2.91
C ASP A 67 18.61 2.98 2.18
N ALA A 68 19.26 1.84 1.87
CA ALA A 68 20.47 1.78 1.05
C ALA A 68 20.14 1.54 -0.44
N GLU A 69 19.08 0.78 -0.76
CA GLU A 69 18.59 0.56 -2.14
C GLU A 69 17.92 1.80 -2.76
N ALA A 70 17.27 2.65 -1.96
CA ALA A 70 16.63 3.88 -2.47
C ALA A 70 17.62 4.87 -3.14
N GLY A 71 18.90 4.84 -2.73
CA GLY A 71 19.97 5.65 -3.32
C GLY A 71 20.43 5.14 -4.69
N THR A 72 20.49 3.83 -4.89
CA THR A 72 20.86 3.18 -6.16
C THR A 72 19.71 3.20 -7.17
N ASP A 73 18.47 3.03 -6.72
CA ASP A 73 17.28 3.09 -7.57
C ASP A 73 17.06 4.46 -8.18
N THR A 74 17.35 5.53 -7.45
CA THR A 74 17.20 6.90 -7.97
C THR A 74 18.21 7.20 -9.09
N ALA A 75 19.45 6.70 -8.97
CA ALA A 75 20.48 6.89 -9.99
C ALA A 75 20.19 6.07 -11.25
N ALA A 76 19.81 4.79 -11.09
CA ALA A 76 19.40 3.93 -12.21
C ALA A 76 18.15 4.49 -12.92
N ALA A 77 17.17 4.99 -12.16
CA ALA A 77 16.00 5.62 -12.75
C ALA A 77 16.36 6.89 -13.54
N THR A 78 17.30 7.70 -13.04
CA THR A 78 17.75 8.91 -13.74
C THR A 78 18.45 8.56 -15.05
N SER A 79 19.32 7.55 -15.06
CA SER A 79 20.02 7.12 -16.28
C SER A 79 19.06 6.52 -17.31
N GLN A 80 18.08 5.75 -16.87
CA GLN A 80 17.03 5.19 -17.74
C GLN A 80 16.15 6.28 -18.37
N VAL A 81 15.79 7.32 -17.62
CA VAL A 81 15.05 8.49 -18.13
C VAL A 81 15.87 9.20 -19.22
N GLU A 82 17.18 9.35 -19.04
CA GLU A 82 18.04 9.96 -20.05
C GLU A 82 18.18 9.08 -21.30
N ALA A 83 18.32 7.76 -21.13
CA ALA A 83 18.28 6.81 -22.24
C ALA A 83 16.98 6.93 -23.06
N LEU A 84 15.84 7.06 -22.37
CA LEU A 84 14.54 7.28 -23.01
C LEU A 84 14.46 8.61 -23.75
N ARG A 85 14.97 9.72 -23.18
CA ARG A 85 14.98 11.02 -23.87
C ARG A 85 15.81 10.99 -25.14
N ARG A 86 17.01 10.37 -25.10
CA ARG A 86 17.88 10.19 -26.27
C ARG A 86 17.16 9.40 -27.35
N GLU A 87 16.49 8.33 -26.96
CA GLU A 87 15.75 7.48 -27.89
C GLU A 87 14.58 8.20 -28.55
N ASP A 88 13.81 8.97 -27.78
CA ASP A 88 12.72 9.79 -28.31
C ASP A 88 13.21 10.84 -29.31
N ALA A 89 14.35 11.48 -29.04
CA ALA A 89 14.95 12.42 -29.98
C ALA A 89 15.36 11.72 -31.29
N ARG A 90 15.97 10.53 -31.18
CA ARG A 90 16.38 9.71 -32.34
C ARG A 90 15.18 9.29 -33.19
N LEU A 91 14.11 8.79 -32.59
CA LEU A 91 12.92 8.37 -33.33
C LEU A 91 12.22 9.55 -34.02
N ARG A 92 12.08 10.71 -33.36
CA ARG A 92 11.49 11.91 -33.99
C ARG A 92 12.28 12.33 -35.24
N SER A 93 13.60 12.44 -35.14
CA SER A 93 14.45 12.79 -36.29
C SER A 93 14.40 11.77 -37.43
N SER A 94 14.18 10.49 -37.12
CA SER A 94 14.04 9.43 -38.13
C SER A 94 12.75 9.54 -38.93
N VAL A 95 11.66 10.00 -38.30
CA VAL A 95 10.37 10.23 -38.96
C VAL A 95 10.43 11.46 -39.87
N ASP A 96 11.22 12.48 -39.53
CA ASP A 96 11.44 13.69 -40.33
C ASP A 96 12.33 13.46 -41.58
N LEU A 97 12.61 12.20 -41.95
CA LEU A 97 13.46 11.79 -43.09
C LEU A 97 14.90 12.33 -43.06
N ALA A 98 15.35 12.83 -41.91
CA ALA A 98 16.74 13.17 -41.62
C ALA A 98 17.30 12.14 -40.62
N PRO A 99 17.57 10.89 -41.06
CA PRO A 99 17.90 9.81 -40.15
C PRO A 99 19.17 10.18 -39.36
N PRO A 100 19.12 10.11 -38.02
CA PRO A 100 20.30 10.31 -37.21
C PRO A 100 21.31 9.19 -37.50
N ALA A 101 22.59 9.49 -37.29
CA ALA A 101 23.65 8.50 -37.45
C ALA A 101 23.31 7.22 -36.66
N GLY A 102 23.50 6.05 -37.28
CA GLY A 102 23.20 4.77 -36.64
C GLY A 102 21.72 4.32 -36.72
N THR A 103 20.89 4.95 -37.58
CA THR A 103 19.52 4.49 -37.86
C THR A 103 19.30 4.24 -39.36
N LEU A 104 18.79 3.05 -39.69
CA LEU A 104 18.31 2.69 -41.03
C LEU A 104 16.78 2.87 -41.10
N VAL A 105 16.32 3.72 -42.00
CA VAL A 105 14.88 3.93 -42.26
C VAL A 105 14.46 3.16 -43.50
N LEU A 106 13.50 2.25 -43.35
CA LEU A 106 12.92 1.44 -44.43
C LEU A 106 11.66 2.12 -44.96
N LEU A 107 11.72 2.63 -46.19
CA LEU A 107 10.58 3.30 -46.84
C LEU A 107 9.66 2.30 -47.54
N ALA A 108 8.38 2.64 -47.67
CA ALA A 108 7.39 1.79 -48.32
C ALA A 108 7.84 1.34 -49.71
N ARG A 109 7.74 0.03 -49.98
CA ARG A 109 8.00 -0.57 -51.30
C ARG A 109 7.10 -1.80 -51.49
N PRO A 110 6.84 -2.25 -52.74
CA PRO A 110 5.94 -3.37 -53.00
C PRO A 110 6.38 -4.71 -52.39
N THR A 111 7.69 -4.95 -52.29
CA THR A 111 8.24 -6.17 -51.70
C THR A 111 8.66 -5.92 -50.25
N PRO A 112 8.33 -6.81 -49.29
CA PRO A 112 8.82 -6.69 -47.92
C PRO A 112 10.35 -6.58 -47.88
N TYR A 113 10.87 -5.82 -46.91
CA TYR A 113 12.27 -5.93 -46.50
C TYR A 113 12.47 -7.24 -45.76
N THR A 114 13.67 -7.80 -45.89
CA THR A 114 14.06 -9.07 -45.29
C THR A 114 15.32 -8.90 -44.46
N LEU A 115 15.68 -9.92 -43.70
CA LEU A 115 16.96 -9.96 -42.99
C LEU A 115 18.16 -9.79 -43.95
N ASP A 116 18.07 -10.33 -45.17
CA ASP A 116 19.14 -10.21 -46.17
C ASP A 116 19.25 -8.77 -46.71
N ASP A 117 18.13 -8.04 -46.83
CA ASP A 117 18.16 -6.61 -47.13
C ASP A 117 18.90 -5.83 -46.02
N LEU A 118 18.65 -6.15 -44.75
CA LEU A 118 19.33 -5.49 -43.62
C LEU A 118 20.85 -5.75 -43.63
N VAL A 119 21.27 -6.95 -44.03
CA VAL A 119 22.69 -7.27 -44.25
C VAL A 119 23.26 -6.46 -45.41
N ALA A 120 22.54 -6.38 -46.53
CA ALA A 120 22.96 -5.61 -47.70
C ALA A 120 23.10 -4.11 -47.40
N TYR A 121 22.27 -3.57 -46.52
CA TYR A 121 22.37 -2.19 -46.03
C TYR A 121 23.41 -2.00 -44.91
N GLY A 122 24.07 -3.06 -44.45
CA GLY A 122 25.06 -3.00 -43.37
C GLY A 122 24.46 -2.73 -41.98
N ALA A 123 23.14 -2.84 -41.81
CA ALA A 123 22.50 -2.72 -40.50
C ALA A 123 22.69 -3.98 -39.65
N VAL A 124 22.85 -5.12 -40.32
CA VAL A 124 23.15 -6.42 -39.71
C VAL A 124 24.51 -6.90 -40.19
N THR A 125 25.32 -7.37 -39.25
CA THR A 125 26.65 -7.94 -39.48
C THR A 125 26.74 -9.35 -38.90
N GLY A 126 27.87 -10.03 -39.08
CA GLY A 126 28.11 -11.36 -38.50
C GLY A 126 27.78 -12.53 -39.44
N GLY A 127 27.65 -13.72 -38.85
CA GLY A 127 27.52 -14.97 -39.59
C GLY A 127 26.09 -15.35 -39.95
N ALA A 128 25.93 -16.26 -40.92
CA ALA A 128 24.61 -16.68 -41.41
C ALA A 128 23.67 -17.29 -40.33
N LEU A 129 24.23 -17.88 -39.27
CA LEU A 129 23.46 -18.48 -38.17
C LEU A 129 23.21 -17.51 -37.00
N VAL A 130 24.16 -16.60 -36.77
CA VAL A 130 24.12 -15.65 -35.64
C VAL A 130 24.39 -14.23 -36.15
N PRO A 131 23.44 -13.64 -36.92
CA PRO A 131 23.52 -12.25 -37.31
C PRO A 131 23.41 -11.32 -36.10
N THR A 132 24.08 -10.17 -36.15
CA THR A 132 24.05 -9.13 -35.12
C THR A 132 23.56 -7.83 -35.74
N LEU A 133 22.43 -7.32 -35.26
CA LEU A 133 21.93 -6.00 -35.57
C LEU A 133 22.79 -4.96 -34.84
N THR A 134 23.47 -4.12 -35.60
CA THR A 134 24.39 -3.09 -35.09
C THR A 134 23.85 -1.68 -35.26
N THR A 135 22.85 -1.52 -36.11
CA THR A 135 22.19 -0.26 -36.47
C THR A 135 20.70 -0.39 -36.17
N SER A 136 20.12 0.62 -35.52
CA SER A 136 18.67 0.63 -35.27
C SER A 136 17.88 0.69 -36.58
N VAL A 137 16.73 0.04 -36.62
CA VAL A 137 15.87 -0.04 -37.80
C VAL A 137 14.54 0.64 -37.51
N VAL A 138 14.13 1.53 -38.39
CA VAL A 138 12.78 2.11 -38.42
C VAL A 138 12.06 1.63 -39.67
N VAL A 139 10.97 0.90 -39.50
CA VAL A 139 10.04 0.54 -40.57
C VAL A 139 9.03 1.67 -40.69
N ALA A 140 9.18 2.50 -41.72
CA ALA A 140 8.34 3.68 -41.89
C ALA A 140 6.93 3.32 -42.35
N ARG A 141 6.06 4.33 -42.40
CA ARG A 141 4.65 4.17 -42.77
C ARG A 141 4.47 3.41 -44.08
N GLY A 142 3.65 2.37 -44.06
CA GLY A 142 3.34 1.51 -45.20
C GLY A 142 4.50 0.63 -45.68
N ALA A 143 5.65 0.64 -44.99
CA ALA A 143 6.71 -0.32 -45.21
C ALA A 143 6.46 -1.60 -44.41
N ARG A 144 7.09 -2.69 -44.85
CA ARG A 144 7.01 -3.99 -44.20
C ARG A 144 8.37 -4.62 -44.05
N LEU A 145 8.67 -5.14 -42.85
CA LEU A 145 9.88 -5.90 -42.56
C LEU A 145 9.52 -7.33 -42.12
N ASP A 146 10.04 -8.31 -42.86
CA ASP A 146 9.86 -9.74 -42.62
C ASP A 146 11.20 -10.37 -42.20
N ILE A 147 11.36 -10.66 -40.92
CA ILE A 147 12.48 -11.44 -40.39
C ILE A 147 12.00 -12.88 -40.21
N ILE A 148 12.11 -13.65 -41.30
CA ILE A 148 11.76 -15.08 -41.33
C ILE A 148 13.04 -15.89 -41.35
N ALA A 149 13.45 -16.41 -40.20
CA ALA A 149 14.76 -16.98 -40.00
C ALA A 149 14.75 -18.17 -39.02
N PRO A 150 14.14 -19.31 -39.39
CA PRO A 150 14.04 -20.48 -38.53
C PRO A 150 15.40 -20.97 -38.04
N GLY A 151 15.51 -21.18 -36.73
CA GLY A 151 16.72 -21.71 -36.08
C GLY A 151 17.90 -20.73 -36.02
N ARG A 152 17.75 -19.49 -36.51
CA ARG A 152 18.78 -18.45 -36.39
C ARG A 152 18.64 -17.69 -35.07
N THR A 153 19.74 -17.11 -34.62
CA THR A 153 19.79 -16.21 -33.46
C THR A 153 20.18 -14.81 -33.90
N LEU A 154 19.22 -13.89 -33.92
CA LEU A 154 19.46 -12.47 -34.13
C LEU A 154 19.90 -11.82 -32.82
N ARG A 155 21.18 -11.46 -32.72
CA ARG A 155 21.69 -10.60 -31.64
C ARG A 155 21.33 -9.15 -31.93
N MET A 156 20.90 -8.42 -30.93
CA MET A 156 20.67 -6.98 -30.98
C MET A 156 21.70 -6.32 -30.09
N ARG A 157 22.62 -5.54 -30.66
CA ARG A 157 23.69 -4.89 -29.89
C ARG A 157 23.10 -4.01 -28.78
N SER A 158 23.59 -4.20 -27.57
CA SER A 158 23.15 -3.50 -26.36
C SER A 158 24.30 -3.51 -25.37
N ASP A 159 24.95 -2.37 -25.18
CA ASP A 159 26.12 -2.19 -24.33
C ASP A 159 26.08 -0.78 -23.70
N ALA A 160 27.05 -0.48 -22.83
CA ALA A 160 27.13 0.81 -22.15
C ALA A 160 27.26 2.02 -23.10
N ASP A 161 27.71 1.82 -24.35
CA ASP A 161 27.78 2.89 -25.35
C ASP A 161 26.41 3.11 -26.04
N GLY A 162 25.53 2.11 -26.02
CA GLY A 162 24.14 2.21 -26.39
C GLY A 162 23.54 0.92 -26.91
N PHE A 163 22.29 1.03 -27.37
CA PHE A 163 21.50 -0.12 -27.82
C PHE A 163 20.88 0.11 -29.19
N VAL A 164 20.47 -0.98 -29.84
CA VAL A 164 19.70 -0.96 -31.09
C VAL A 164 18.23 -1.28 -30.87
N SER A 165 17.38 -0.76 -31.74
CA SER A 165 15.94 -1.01 -31.72
C SER A 165 15.43 -1.49 -33.08
N ILE A 166 14.35 -2.27 -33.10
CA ILE A 166 13.50 -2.42 -34.29
C ILE A 166 12.18 -1.74 -34.00
N VAL A 167 11.88 -0.64 -34.70
CA VAL A 167 10.66 0.14 -34.51
C VAL A 167 9.88 0.20 -35.81
N ALA A 168 8.65 -0.32 -35.83
CA ALA A 168 7.72 -0.06 -36.92
C ALA A 168 6.80 1.11 -36.55
N TRP A 169 6.64 2.07 -37.45
CA TRP A 169 5.81 3.26 -37.26
C TRP A 169 4.81 3.34 -38.41
N ASP A 170 3.55 3.03 -38.11
CA ASP A 170 2.48 2.82 -39.09
C ASP A 170 2.91 1.84 -40.21
N GLY A 171 3.69 0.84 -39.83
CA GLY A 171 4.28 -0.17 -40.69
C GLY A 171 4.08 -1.57 -40.14
N ASP A 172 4.40 -2.56 -40.96
CA ASP A 172 4.20 -3.97 -40.64
C ASP A 172 5.52 -4.63 -40.24
N LEU A 173 5.52 -5.35 -39.11
CA LEU A 173 6.64 -6.16 -38.65
C LEU A 173 6.22 -7.61 -38.53
N ARG A 174 6.92 -8.51 -39.25
CA ARG A 174 6.75 -9.95 -39.14
C ARG A 174 8.02 -10.62 -38.64
N LEU A 175 7.91 -11.36 -37.55
CA LEU A 175 8.99 -12.15 -36.96
C LEU A 175 8.58 -13.62 -36.97
N ALA A 176 9.34 -14.49 -37.63
CA ALA A 176 8.94 -15.89 -37.74
C ALA A 176 10.10 -16.89 -37.72
N GLY A 177 9.90 -17.97 -36.95
CA GLY A 177 10.62 -19.23 -37.05
C GLY A 177 9.68 -20.38 -37.39
N THR A 178 9.97 -21.56 -36.84
CA THR A 178 9.06 -22.72 -36.86
C THR A 178 9.02 -23.34 -35.47
N ALA A 179 8.00 -24.16 -35.17
CA ALA A 179 7.86 -24.80 -33.85
C ALA A 179 9.12 -25.59 -33.41
N GLY A 180 9.79 -26.28 -34.34
CA GLY A 180 11.03 -27.03 -34.05
C GLY A 180 12.32 -26.21 -34.19
N GLN A 181 12.27 -25.05 -34.82
CA GLN A 181 13.40 -24.17 -35.04
C GLN A 181 12.94 -22.71 -34.90
N PRO A 182 12.74 -22.24 -33.66
CA PRO A 182 12.27 -20.89 -33.42
C PRO A 182 13.31 -19.86 -33.89
N LEU A 183 12.85 -18.68 -34.26
CA LEU A 183 13.72 -17.51 -34.42
C LEU A 183 14.07 -17.01 -33.01
N ARG A 184 15.36 -16.95 -32.68
CA ARG A 184 15.83 -16.42 -31.40
C ARG A 184 16.24 -14.96 -31.57
N ILE A 185 15.81 -14.08 -30.67
CA ILE A 185 16.19 -12.67 -30.63
C ILE A 185 16.71 -12.37 -29.23
N VAL A 186 17.92 -11.81 -29.13
CA VAL A 186 18.59 -11.59 -27.84
C VAL A 186 19.22 -10.19 -27.81
N GLY A 187 18.96 -9.43 -26.76
CA GLY A 187 19.79 -8.25 -26.44
C GLY A 187 21.18 -8.73 -26.00
N TRP A 188 22.22 -8.23 -26.65
CA TRP A 188 23.56 -8.81 -26.58
C TRP A 188 24.62 -7.73 -26.41
N ASP A 189 25.42 -7.86 -25.38
CA ASP A 189 26.61 -7.05 -25.15
C ASP A 189 27.81 -7.68 -25.86
N PRO A 190 28.36 -7.06 -26.93
CA PRO A 190 29.54 -7.56 -27.61
C PRO A 190 30.84 -7.39 -26.80
N THR A 191 30.88 -6.47 -25.84
CA THR A 191 32.01 -6.21 -24.94
C THR A 191 32.12 -7.29 -23.89
N GLU A 192 31.00 -7.65 -23.26
CA GLU A 192 30.94 -8.73 -22.27
C GLU A 192 30.81 -10.11 -22.92
N VAL A 193 30.46 -10.17 -24.21
CA VAL A 193 30.22 -11.40 -24.96
C VAL A 193 29.12 -12.25 -24.30
N ALA A 194 28.08 -11.56 -23.82
CA ALA A 194 26.97 -12.15 -23.09
C ALA A 194 25.63 -11.48 -23.45
N PRO A 195 24.48 -12.10 -23.13
CA PRO A 195 23.20 -11.40 -23.13
C PRO A 195 23.24 -10.18 -22.18
N ASP A 196 22.64 -9.07 -22.61
CA ASP A 196 22.66 -7.82 -21.84
C ASP A 196 21.64 -7.85 -20.69
N SER A 197 22.12 -8.06 -19.46
CA SER A 197 21.28 -8.04 -18.26
C SER A 197 21.10 -6.64 -17.66
N THR A 198 21.86 -5.65 -18.12
CA THR A 198 21.87 -4.31 -17.54
C THR A 198 20.71 -3.49 -18.10
N THR A 199 19.97 -2.80 -17.23
CA THR A 199 18.85 -1.95 -17.64
C THR A 199 19.09 -0.47 -17.37
N SER A 200 20.12 -0.12 -16.60
CA SER A 200 20.38 1.26 -16.20
C SER A 200 20.88 2.16 -17.33
N ASP A 201 21.60 1.61 -18.31
CA ASP A 201 22.13 2.29 -19.49
C ASP A 201 21.21 2.20 -20.72
N GLY A 202 20.18 1.37 -20.62
CA GLY A 202 19.20 1.10 -21.64
C GLY A 202 19.48 -0.21 -22.36
N ARG A 203 18.46 -0.80 -22.98
CA ARG A 203 18.55 -2.13 -23.59
C ARG A 203 17.84 -2.19 -24.94
N ALA A 204 18.35 -3.06 -25.80
CA ALA A 204 17.72 -3.35 -27.08
C ALA A 204 16.24 -3.74 -26.93
N TYR A 205 15.39 -3.28 -27.85
CA TYR A 205 13.94 -3.50 -27.76
C TYR A 205 13.26 -3.49 -29.12
N ILE A 206 12.03 -4.00 -29.16
CA ILE A 206 11.18 -4.07 -30.36
C ILE A 206 9.87 -3.31 -30.09
N ARG A 207 9.47 -2.46 -31.02
CA ARG A 207 8.22 -1.70 -30.92
C ARG A 207 7.47 -1.63 -32.23
N VAL A 208 6.15 -1.72 -32.16
CA VAL A 208 5.24 -1.35 -33.25
C VAL A 208 4.36 -0.20 -32.77
N LYS A 209 4.36 0.92 -33.48
CA LYS A 209 3.48 2.06 -33.24
C LYS A 209 2.51 2.20 -34.40
N ASP A 210 1.21 2.28 -34.13
CA ASP A 210 0.15 2.48 -35.14
C ASP A 210 0.17 1.47 -36.30
N GLY A 211 0.70 0.27 -36.08
CA GLY A 211 0.96 -0.70 -37.15
C GLY A 211 0.55 -2.13 -36.80
N ARG A 212 1.10 -3.10 -37.54
CA ARG A 212 0.81 -4.53 -37.34
C ARG A 212 2.05 -5.29 -36.90
N LEU A 213 1.89 -6.12 -35.86
CA LEU A 213 2.87 -7.12 -35.46
C LEU A 213 2.34 -8.53 -35.77
N ASP A 214 3.11 -9.30 -36.53
CA ASP A 214 2.89 -10.74 -36.72
C ASP A 214 4.09 -11.53 -36.15
N VAL A 215 3.85 -12.38 -35.16
CA VAL A 215 4.88 -13.20 -34.50
C VAL A 215 4.49 -14.67 -34.57
N ALA A 216 5.41 -15.51 -35.05
CA ALA A 216 5.21 -16.95 -35.10
C ALA A 216 6.47 -17.71 -34.67
N HIS A 217 6.39 -18.46 -33.56
CA HIS A 217 7.49 -19.30 -33.05
C HIS A 217 8.80 -18.53 -32.86
N VAL A 218 8.75 -17.52 -32.00
CA VAL A 218 9.88 -16.63 -31.67
C VAL A 218 10.25 -16.81 -30.21
N ALA A 219 11.55 -16.83 -29.91
CA ALA A 219 12.06 -16.72 -28.55
C ALA A 219 12.80 -15.39 -28.42
N ALA A 220 12.38 -14.52 -27.51
CA ALA A 220 12.98 -13.22 -27.25
C ALA A 220 13.51 -13.17 -25.81
N ASN A 221 14.74 -12.72 -25.61
CA ASN A 221 15.28 -12.58 -24.26
C ASN A 221 16.21 -11.40 -24.08
N HIS A 222 16.32 -10.91 -22.84
CA HIS A 222 17.19 -9.78 -22.48
C HIS A 222 16.86 -8.53 -23.32
N LEU A 223 15.58 -8.18 -23.39
CA LEU A 223 15.10 -7.00 -24.12
C LEU A 223 14.43 -6.01 -23.17
N GLY A 224 14.52 -4.73 -23.54
CA GLY A 224 13.84 -3.61 -22.89
C GLY A 224 14.36 -3.27 -21.50
N PHE A 225 14.15 -2.05 -21.05
CA PHE A 225 14.87 -1.51 -19.88
C PHE A 225 14.06 -0.56 -19.01
N TRP A 226 12.87 -0.16 -19.47
CA TRP A 226 12.01 0.79 -18.79
C TRP A 226 10.56 0.45 -19.06
N SER A 227 9.62 1.14 -18.42
CA SER A 227 8.20 0.88 -18.60
C SER A 227 7.69 1.18 -20.02
N GLY A 228 6.64 0.46 -20.38
CA GLY A 228 5.85 0.68 -21.59
C GLY A 228 6.60 0.45 -22.91
N ARG A 229 6.76 1.52 -23.68
CA ARG A 229 7.26 1.51 -25.07
C ARG A 229 8.66 0.92 -25.28
N THR A 230 9.47 0.84 -24.23
CA THR A 230 10.83 0.28 -24.23
C THR A 230 10.97 -0.91 -23.29
N GLY A 231 9.84 -1.53 -22.89
CA GLY A 231 9.83 -2.64 -21.92
C GLY A 231 10.31 -3.99 -22.45
N GLY A 232 10.38 -4.15 -23.76
CA GLY A 232 10.84 -5.38 -24.40
C GLY A 232 10.23 -5.49 -25.78
N ILE A 233 9.06 -6.11 -25.86
CA ILE A 233 8.20 -6.10 -27.04
C ILE A 233 6.98 -5.23 -26.73
N ALA A 234 6.79 -4.16 -27.49
CA ALA A 234 5.74 -3.18 -27.25
C ALA A 234 4.90 -2.90 -28.50
N LEU A 235 3.60 -2.76 -28.31
CA LEU A 235 2.67 -2.19 -29.27
C LEU A 235 2.03 -0.95 -28.68
N THR A 236 2.07 0.15 -29.44
CA THR A 236 1.52 1.44 -29.00
C THR A 236 0.67 2.06 -30.10
N GLY A 237 -0.64 2.03 -29.95
CA GLY A 237 -1.57 2.67 -30.88
C GLY A 237 -2.01 4.05 -30.45
N THR A 238 -2.70 4.69 -31.36
CA THR A 238 -3.41 5.96 -31.22
C THR A 238 -4.82 5.78 -31.76
N SER A 239 -5.73 6.67 -31.39
CA SER A 239 -7.11 6.64 -31.88
C SER A 239 -7.23 6.85 -33.40
N GLU A 240 -6.17 7.29 -34.07
CA GLU A 240 -6.17 7.63 -35.48
C GLU A 240 -5.91 6.42 -36.38
N THR A 241 -5.32 5.33 -35.87
CA THR A 241 -4.88 4.21 -36.69
C THR A 241 -5.01 2.87 -35.96
N LEU A 242 -5.46 1.85 -36.68
CA LEU A 242 -5.61 0.50 -36.13
C LEU A 242 -4.23 -0.11 -35.83
N THR A 243 -3.98 -0.37 -34.55
CA THR A 243 -2.81 -1.14 -34.11
C THR A 243 -3.25 -2.57 -33.84
N ARG A 244 -2.54 -3.55 -34.42
CA ARG A 244 -2.92 -4.97 -34.32
C ARG A 244 -1.75 -5.89 -34.01
N ALA A 245 -2.01 -6.94 -33.24
CA ALA A 245 -1.03 -7.98 -32.92
C ALA A 245 -1.59 -9.38 -33.17
N PHE A 246 -0.82 -10.22 -33.87
CA PHE A 246 -1.08 -11.66 -33.98
C PHE A 246 0.16 -12.41 -33.56
N VAL A 247 0.13 -12.97 -32.36
CA VAL A 247 1.27 -13.59 -31.69
C VAL A 247 0.95 -15.06 -31.43
N THR A 248 1.75 -15.96 -31.99
CA THR A 248 1.60 -17.40 -31.76
C THR A 248 2.95 -18.02 -31.42
N GLY A 249 3.02 -18.73 -30.30
CA GLY A 249 4.25 -19.42 -29.88
C GLY A 249 5.40 -18.47 -29.56
N LEU A 250 5.12 -17.35 -28.89
CA LEU A 250 6.15 -16.44 -28.39
C LEU A 250 6.66 -16.93 -27.03
N THR A 251 7.98 -17.02 -26.88
CA THR A 251 8.65 -17.26 -25.59
C THR A 251 9.45 -16.03 -25.23
N VAL A 252 9.12 -15.38 -24.12
CA VAL A 252 9.84 -14.20 -23.61
C VAL A 252 10.49 -14.54 -22.28
N SER A 253 11.75 -14.12 -22.10
CA SER A 253 12.43 -14.26 -20.82
C SER A 253 13.43 -13.15 -20.53
N ASP A 254 13.69 -12.86 -19.25
CA ASP A 254 14.69 -11.86 -18.83
C ASP A 254 14.45 -10.46 -19.43
N THR A 255 13.19 -10.11 -19.70
CA THR A 255 12.84 -8.79 -20.21
C THR A 255 12.42 -7.87 -19.08
N HIS A 256 12.36 -6.57 -19.35
CA HIS A 256 11.85 -5.63 -18.34
C HIS A 256 10.33 -5.80 -18.17
N LEU A 257 9.58 -5.82 -19.28
CA LEU A 257 8.19 -6.23 -19.39
C LEU A 257 8.10 -7.38 -20.41
N GLY A 258 7.18 -8.32 -20.24
CA GLY A 258 7.04 -9.42 -21.20
C GLY A 258 6.43 -8.96 -22.53
N LEU A 259 5.19 -8.46 -22.49
CA LEU A 259 4.50 -7.86 -23.64
C LEU A 259 3.69 -6.64 -23.20
N PHE A 260 3.91 -5.50 -23.87
CA PHE A 260 3.20 -4.26 -23.58
C PHE A 260 2.25 -3.91 -24.73
N LEU A 261 0.94 -3.86 -24.44
CA LEU A 261 -0.13 -3.53 -25.37
C LEU A 261 -0.80 -2.24 -24.90
N SER A 262 -0.60 -1.14 -25.61
CA SER A 262 -1.14 0.17 -25.25
C SER A 262 -1.90 0.78 -26.42
N GLY A 263 -3.19 1.08 -26.26
CA GLY A 263 -4.03 1.61 -27.34
C GLY A 263 -4.16 0.67 -28.55
N VAL A 264 -4.12 -0.65 -28.32
CA VAL A 264 -4.22 -1.67 -29.37
C VAL A 264 -5.70 -1.93 -29.67
N SER A 265 -6.07 -2.04 -30.95
CA SER A 265 -7.47 -2.25 -31.37
C SER A 265 -7.85 -3.72 -31.53
N GLU A 266 -6.86 -4.59 -31.70
CA GLU A 266 -7.05 -6.04 -31.80
C GLU A 266 -5.73 -6.72 -31.44
N ALA A 267 -5.72 -7.63 -30.49
CA ALA A 267 -4.55 -8.45 -30.19
C ALA A 267 -4.93 -9.89 -29.91
N VAL A 268 -4.26 -10.83 -30.57
CA VAL A 268 -4.36 -12.25 -30.26
C VAL A 268 -2.99 -12.75 -29.83
N VAL A 269 -2.90 -13.27 -28.61
CA VAL A 269 -1.70 -13.90 -28.05
C VAL A 269 -2.03 -15.35 -27.73
N ASP A 270 -1.45 -16.28 -28.47
CA ASP A 270 -1.76 -17.70 -28.39
C ASP A 270 -0.52 -18.55 -28.11
N GLY A 271 -0.64 -19.52 -27.21
CA GLY A 271 0.37 -20.55 -26.96
C GLY A 271 1.72 -19.96 -26.59
N SER A 272 1.73 -18.88 -25.80
CA SER A 272 2.91 -18.08 -25.50
C SER A 272 3.33 -18.21 -24.04
N SER A 273 4.61 -17.98 -23.76
CA SER A 273 5.17 -18.06 -22.41
C SER A 273 6.04 -16.86 -22.07
N PHE A 274 5.94 -16.38 -20.85
CA PHE A 274 6.65 -15.22 -20.32
C PHE A 274 7.28 -15.63 -19.00
N SER A 275 8.59 -15.48 -18.85
CA SER A 275 9.27 -15.90 -17.62
C SER A 275 10.33 -14.92 -17.14
N ARG A 276 10.53 -14.78 -15.83
CA ARG A 276 11.61 -13.95 -15.28
C ARG A 276 11.58 -12.52 -15.81
N THR A 277 10.40 -11.92 -15.88
CA THR A 277 10.23 -10.50 -16.23
C THR A 277 10.51 -9.65 -15.01
N GLN A 278 11.18 -8.51 -15.18
CA GLN A 278 11.49 -7.63 -14.03
C GLN A 278 10.26 -6.92 -13.49
N GLN A 279 9.27 -6.62 -14.34
CA GLN A 279 7.97 -6.09 -13.97
C GLN A 279 6.87 -7.08 -14.38
N ASP A 280 5.82 -6.60 -15.04
CA ASP A 280 4.68 -7.42 -15.42
C ASP A 280 5.01 -8.39 -16.57
N GLY A 281 4.29 -9.51 -16.57
CA GLY A 281 4.32 -10.45 -17.68
C GLY A 281 3.65 -9.88 -18.92
N ILE A 282 2.36 -9.55 -18.85
CA ILE A 282 1.62 -8.89 -19.93
C ILE A 282 0.89 -7.67 -19.38
N GLU A 283 1.04 -6.53 -20.05
CA GLU A 283 0.33 -5.30 -19.73
C GLU A 283 -0.57 -4.89 -20.89
N VAL A 284 -1.87 -4.73 -20.63
CA VAL A 284 -2.91 -4.25 -21.53
C VAL A 284 -3.42 -2.92 -20.98
N THR A 285 -3.24 -1.83 -21.73
CA THR A 285 -3.43 -0.49 -21.17
C THR A 285 -3.80 0.56 -22.20
N SER A 286 -4.03 1.79 -21.72
CA SER A 286 -4.31 3.01 -22.50
C SER A 286 -5.41 2.84 -23.56
N GLY A 287 -6.56 2.28 -23.18
CA GLY A 287 -7.67 2.12 -24.12
C GLY A 287 -7.49 0.99 -25.13
N SER A 288 -6.69 -0.04 -24.82
CA SER A 288 -6.64 -1.23 -25.67
C SER A 288 -7.97 -1.99 -25.60
N THR A 289 -8.45 -2.47 -26.75
CA THR A 289 -9.70 -3.22 -26.91
C THR A 289 -9.49 -4.47 -27.76
N ASP A 290 -10.41 -5.43 -27.65
CA ASP A 290 -10.44 -6.70 -28.39
C ASP A 290 -9.12 -7.48 -28.25
N VAL A 291 -8.73 -7.71 -27.00
CA VAL A 291 -7.50 -8.44 -26.65
C VAL A 291 -7.86 -9.85 -26.19
N LEU A 292 -7.38 -10.85 -26.92
CA LEU A 292 -7.50 -12.26 -26.59
C LEU A 292 -6.15 -12.84 -26.17
N LEU A 293 -6.07 -13.31 -24.92
CA LEU A 293 -4.97 -14.10 -24.38
C LEU A 293 -5.43 -15.55 -24.32
N ARG A 294 -4.80 -16.47 -25.05
CA ARG A 294 -5.16 -17.89 -25.07
C ARG A 294 -3.95 -18.78 -24.82
N SER A 295 -4.09 -19.75 -23.91
CA SER A 295 -3.04 -20.72 -23.61
C SER A 295 -1.69 -20.05 -23.25
N VAL A 296 -1.75 -19.05 -22.36
CA VAL A 296 -0.60 -18.24 -21.95
C VAL A 296 -0.04 -18.76 -20.63
N ARG A 297 1.29 -18.86 -20.52
CA ARG A 297 1.98 -19.20 -19.26
C ARG A 297 2.88 -18.07 -18.80
N LEU A 298 2.75 -17.67 -17.55
CA LEU A 298 3.56 -16.64 -16.92
C LEU A 298 4.26 -17.25 -15.70
N ALA A 299 5.58 -17.08 -15.59
CA ALA A 299 6.38 -17.66 -14.52
C ALA A 299 7.39 -16.67 -13.95
N ASP A 300 7.57 -16.62 -12.63
CA ASP A 300 8.60 -15.80 -11.97
C ASP A 300 8.56 -14.33 -12.41
N VAL A 301 7.39 -13.68 -12.35
CA VAL A 301 7.22 -12.30 -12.78
C VAL A 301 7.44 -11.32 -11.61
N GLY A 302 8.21 -10.26 -11.85
CA GLY A 302 8.63 -9.31 -10.82
C GLY A 302 7.53 -8.37 -10.33
N ARG A 303 6.36 -8.34 -10.97
CA ARG A 303 5.17 -7.64 -10.48
C ARG A 303 3.90 -8.46 -10.72
N ASP A 304 2.98 -8.03 -11.58
CA ASP A 304 1.73 -8.75 -11.82
C ASP A 304 1.88 -9.69 -13.02
N GLY A 305 1.17 -10.83 -13.01
CA GLY A 305 1.13 -11.71 -14.18
C GLY A 305 0.51 -11.00 -15.37
N VAL A 306 -0.76 -10.64 -15.23
CA VAL A 306 -1.50 -9.83 -16.22
C VAL A 306 -1.96 -8.53 -15.58
N LEU A 307 -1.66 -7.40 -16.22
CA LEU A 307 -2.18 -6.09 -15.84
C LEU A 307 -3.10 -5.58 -16.94
N VAL A 308 -4.37 -5.30 -16.61
CA VAL A 308 -5.32 -4.59 -17.47
C VAL A 308 -5.63 -3.24 -16.82
N SER A 309 -5.48 -2.13 -17.54
CA SER A 309 -5.62 -0.80 -16.91
C SER A 309 -5.97 0.32 -17.88
N ARG A 310 -6.21 1.52 -17.33
CA ARG A 310 -6.29 2.80 -18.06
C ARG A 310 -7.24 2.74 -19.25
N GLY A 311 -8.47 2.32 -18.99
CA GLY A 311 -9.55 2.35 -19.96
C GLY A 311 -9.55 1.25 -21.01
N SER A 312 -8.81 0.17 -20.76
CA SER A 312 -8.92 -1.03 -21.58
C SER A 312 -10.23 -1.78 -21.35
N SER A 313 -10.80 -2.33 -22.42
CA SER A 313 -12.11 -3.00 -22.46
C SER A 313 -12.06 -4.22 -23.38
N THR A 314 -13.08 -5.09 -23.31
CA THR A 314 -13.18 -6.30 -24.15
C THR A 314 -11.89 -7.13 -24.14
N VAL A 315 -11.50 -7.57 -22.95
CA VAL A 315 -10.32 -8.41 -22.73
C VAL A 315 -10.79 -9.82 -22.40
N THR A 316 -10.35 -10.80 -23.20
CA THR A 316 -10.62 -12.21 -22.99
C THR A 316 -9.34 -12.95 -22.62
N ALA A 317 -9.37 -13.71 -21.53
CA ALA A 317 -8.27 -14.56 -21.09
C ALA A 317 -8.75 -16.01 -20.95
N THR A 318 -8.26 -16.90 -21.81
CA THR A 318 -8.59 -18.32 -21.82
C THR A 318 -7.36 -19.17 -21.56
N ASP A 319 -7.42 -20.12 -20.63
CA ASP A 319 -6.30 -21.02 -20.28
C ASP A 319 -5.01 -20.24 -19.95
N VAL A 320 -5.09 -19.30 -19.00
CA VAL A 320 -3.93 -18.51 -18.56
C VAL A 320 -3.43 -19.04 -17.22
N THR A 321 -2.13 -19.35 -17.15
CA THR A 321 -1.49 -19.82 -15.91
C THR A 321 -0.44 -18.82 -15.45
N VAL A 322 -0.49 -18.45 -14.17
CA VAL A 322 0.50 -17.62 -13.50
C VAL A 322 1.12 -18.39 -12.34
N ASP A 323 2.43 -18.54 -12.36
CA ASP A 323 3.21 -19.27 -11.36
C ASP A 323 4.33 -18.37 -10.82
N GLY A 324 4.27 -17.96 -9.55
CA GLY A 324 5.32 -17.12 -8.96
C GLY A 324 5.29 -15.65 -9.40
N ALA A 325 4.18 -14.94 -9.15
CA ALA A 325 4.12 -13.49 -9.32
C ALA A 325 4.48 -12.75 -8.02
N ALA A 326 5.38 -11.75 -8.06
CA ALA A 326 5.69 -10.94 -6.87
C ALA A 326 4.51 -10.02 -6.44
N GLY A 327 3.58 -9.76 -7.34
CA GLY A 327 2.35 -9.01 -7.12
C GLY A 327 1.12 -9.94 -7.09
N TYR A 328 0.14 -9.61 -7.93
CA TYR A 328 -1.06 -10.42 -8.15
C TYR A 328 -0.89 -11.34 -9.36
N GLY A 329 -1.62 -12.46 -9.38
CA GLY A 329 -1.78 -13.27 -10.58
C GLY A 329 -2.32 -12.43 -11.75
N ALA A 330 -3.39 -11.68 -11.50
CA ALA A 330 -3.80 -10.59 -12.37
C ALA A 330 -4.36 -9.39 -11.60
N ARG A 331 -4.17 -8.20 -12.17
CA ARG A 331 -4.74 -6.95 -11.71
C ARG A 331 -5.47 -6.25 -12.85
N VAL A 332 -6.70 -5.88 -12.60
CA VAL A 332 -7.57 -5.18 -13.54
C VAL A 332 -8.02 -3.87 -12.91
N ASP A 333 -7.91 -2.78 -13.65
CA ASP A 333 -8.37 -1.44 -13.28
C ASP A 333 -9.17 -0.85 -14.45
N GLY A 334 -10.49 -0.96 -14.36
CA GLY A 334 -11.46 -0.37 -15.28
C GLY A 334 -12.18 0.82 -14.66
N ALA A 335 -11.61 1.44 -13.62
CA ALA A 335 -12.11 2.68 -13.07
C ALA A 335 -12.21 3.76 -14.16
N PRO A 336 -13.19 4.67 -14.08
CA PRO A 336 -13.32 5.75 -15.04
C PRO A 336 -12.05 6.62 -15.03
N LEU A 337 -11.64 7.07 -16.22
CA LEU A 337 -10.48 7.95 -16.35
C LEU A 337 -10.81 9.42 -16.02
N ALA A 338 -12.07 9.73 -15.77
CA ALA A 338 -12.52 11.05 -15.35
C ALA A 338 -13.73 10.97 -14.41
N ASP A 339 -13.78 11.87 -13.41
CA ASP A 339 -14.93 11.99 -12.50
C ASP A 339 -16.06 12.89 -13.07
N GLY A 340 -15.89 13.39 -14.29
CA GLY A 340 -16.85 14.29 -14.93
C GLY A 340 -16.45 14.70 -16.36
N PRO A 341 -17.25 15.59 -16.99
CA PRO A 341 -16.96 16.09 -18.33
C PRO A 341 -15.55 16.68 -18.39
N ASN A 342 -14.76 16.24 -19.36
CA ASN A 342 -13.37 16.62 -19.48
C ASN A 342 -13.01 16.92 -20.94
N SER A 343 -12.02 17.80 -21.14
CA SER A 343 -11.59 18.23 -22.48
C SER A 343 -10.81 17.16 -23.25
N ALA A 344 -10.40 16.08 -22.59
CA ALA A 344 -9.72 14.95 -23.20
C ALA A 344 -10.69 13.89 -23.76
N GLY A 345 -11.99 14.00 -23.48
CA GLY A 345 -13.01 13.05 -23.94
C GLY A 345 -12.97 11.70 -23.22
N TRP A 346 -12.34 11.61 -22.06
CA TRP A 346 -12.32 10.38 -21.26
C TRP A 346 -13.70 10.03 -20.73
N SER A 347 -13.99 8.73 -20.66
CA SER A 347 -15.22 8.21 -20.08
C SER A 347 -15.31 8.53 -18.60
N THR A 348 -16.52 8.81 -18.14
CA THR A 348 -16.89 8.89 -16.72
C THR A 348 -17.53 7.61 -16.21
N ASP A 349 -17.84 6.69 -17.12
CA ASP A 349 -18.38 5.37 -16.81
C ASP A 349 -17.23 4.37 -16.63
N HIS A 350 -17.46 3.32 -15.86
CA HIS A 350 -16.53 2.20 -15.78
C HIS A 350 -16.33 1.59 -17.17
N TYR A 351 -15.13 1.07 -17.39
CA TYR A 351 -14.85 0.26 -18.56
C TYR A 351 -15.46 -1.13 -18.36
N ALA A 352 -15.73 -1.83 -19.45
CA ALA A 352 -16.51 -3.06 -19.43
C ALA A 352 -15.94 -4.18 -20.31
N GLY A 353 -16.41 -5.40 -20.08
CA GLY A 353 -16.13 -6.57 -20.91
C GLY A 353 -14.81 -7.25 -20.56
N LEU A 354 -14.77 -7.89 -19.40
CA LEU A 354 -13.69 -8.82 -19.04
C LEU A 354 -14.27 -10.23 -19.03
N ASP A 355 -13.68 -11.14 -19.82
CA ASP A 355 -14.08 -12.55 -19.88
C ASP A 355 -12.88 -13.43 -19.56
N VAL A 356 -12.93 -14.15 -18.44
CA VAL A 356 -11.84 -15.01 -17.96
C VAL A 356 -12.36 -16.42 -17.81
N ASP A 357 -11.75 -17.35 -18.54
CA ASP A 357 -12.12 -18.77 -18.53
C ASP A 357 -10.87 -19.65 -18.39
N GLY A 358 -10.77 -20.44 -17.32
CA GLY A 358 -9.61 -21.31 -17.12
C GLY A 358 -8.35 -20.55 -16.69
N PHE A 359 -8.45 -19.72 -15.64
CA PHE A 359 -7.32 -18.95 -15.11
C PHE A 359 -6.77 -19.59 -13.84
N SER A 360 -5.48 -19.96 -13.86
CA SER A 360 -4.81 -20.60 -12.73
C SER A 360 -3.73 -19.71 -12.15
N VAL A 361 -3.72 -19.55 -10.82
CA VAL A 361 -2.69 -18.80 -10.10
C VAL A 361 -2.13 -19.66 -8.98
N ARG A 362 -0.80 -19.77 -8.96
CA ARG A 362 -0.04 -20.34 -7.83
C ARG A 362 1.11 -19.42 -7.45
N ASP A 363 1.48 -19.47 -6.17
CA ASP A 363 2.67 -18.82 -5.63
C ASP A 363 2.75 -17.30 -5.90
N ALA A 364 1.60 -16.64 -6.08
CA ALA A 364 1.53 -15.18 -6.14
C ALA A 364 1.74 -14.60 -4.73
N THR A 365 2.58 -13.58 -4.59
CA THR A 365 3.00 -13.09 -3.27
C THR A 365 1.94 -12.20 -2.60
N ARG A 366 1.09 -11.50 -3.37
CA ARG A 366 0.04 -10.62 -2.82
C ARG A 366 -1.36 -11.20 -2.85
N GLY A 367 -1.77 -11.85 -3.93
CA GLY A 367 -3.15 -12.31 -4.13
C GLY A 367 -3.35 -12.93 -5.50
N GLY A 368 -4.53 -13.50 -5.73
CA GLY A 368 -4.86 -14.14 -7.01
C GLY A 368 -5.26 -13.12 -8.08
N LEU A 369 -6.55 -12.84 -8.17
CA LEU A 369 -7.12 -11.83 -9.06
C LEU A 369 -7.63 -10.62 -8.28
N ARG A 370 -7.29 -9.43 -8.76
CA ARG A 370 -7.81 -8.17 -8.24
C ARG A 370 -8.49 -7.39 -9.36
N ILE A 371 -9.73 -6.97 -9.13
CA ILE A 371 -10.49 -6.12 -10.06
C ILE A 371 -10.91 -4.85 -9.32
N ASP A 372 -10.41 -3.73 -9.81
CA ASP A 372 -10.63 -2.38 -9.30
C ASP A 372 -11.54 -1.63 -10.28
N GLY A 373 -12.85 -1.81 -10.14
CA GLY A 373 -13.88 -1.20 -10.98
C GLY A 373 -13.87 -1.76 -12.40
N MET A 374 -14.88 -2.54 -12.81
CA MET A 374 -15.11 -2.91 -14.20
C MET A 374 -16.53 -3.47 -14.34
N ASP A 375 -17.27 -3.08 -15.37
CA ASP A 375 -18.61 -3.62 -15.62
C ASP A 375 -18.56 -4.85 -16.55
N ASP A 376 -19.61 -5.66 -16.52
CA ASP A 376 -19.76 -6.86 -17.38
C ASP A 376 -18.53 -7.79 -17.30
N VAL A 377 -18.27 -8.27 -16.09
CA VAL A 377 -17.14 -9.16 -15.79
C VAL A 377 -17.65 -10.60 -15.68
N ALA A 378 -17.14 -11.50 -16.52
CA ALA A 378 -17.39 -12.93 -16.45
C ALA A 378 -16.12 -13.67 -16.04
N LEU A 379 -16.18 -14.41 -14.93
CA LEU A 379 -15.08 -15.23 -14.41
C LEU A 379 -15.56 -16.67 -14.27
N ALA A 380 -14.91 -17.61 -14.96
CA ALA A 380 -15.25 -19.03 -14.91
C ALA A 380 -13.99 -19.90 -14.82
N HIS A 381 -14.13 -21.08 -14.19
CA HIS A 381 -13.06 -22.08 -14.10
C HIS A 381 -11.74 -21.51 -13.55
N LEU A 382 -11.82 -20.69 -12.50
CA LEU A 382 -10.63 -20.18 -11.81
C LEU A 382 -10.05 -21.27 -10.90
N ASP A 383 -8.73 -21.43 -10.88
CA ASP A 383 -7.98 -22.30 -9.95
C ASP A 383 -6.91 -21.45 -9.25
N VAL A 384 -7.29 -20.82 -8.13
CA VAL A 384 -6.48 -19.80 -7.48
C VAL A 384 -6.08 -20.25 -6.09
N ASP A 385 -4.77 -20.34 -5.85
CA ASP A 385 -4.18 -20.51 -4.53
C ASP A 385 -3.24 -19.33 -4.24
N ALA A 386 -3.64 -18.48 -3.29
CA ALA A 386 -2.90 -17.27 -2.97
C ALA A 386 -2.86 -16.98 -1.46
N PRO A 387 -1.74 -16.46 -0.94
CA PRO A 387 -1.60 -16.12 0.49
C PRO A 387 -2.50 -14.95 0.92
N GLY A 388 -2.94 -14.11 -0.02
CA GLY A 388 -3.81 -12.96 0.24
C GLY A 388 -5.29 -13.27 0.02
N THR A 389 -5.96 -12.41 -0.73
CA THR A 389 -7.32 -12.69 -1.22
C THR A 389 -7.19 -13.44 -2.55
N ALA A 390 -7.92 -14.54 -2.74
CA ALA A 390 -7.90 -15.26 -4.02
C ALA A 390 -8.59 -14.44 -5.12
N LEU A 391 -9.79 -13.90 -4.86
CA LEU A 391 -10.50 -12.97 -5.74
C LEU A 391 -10.97 -11.71 -4.97
N ASP A 392 -10.43 -10.54 -5.31
CA ASP A 392 -10.76 -9.23 -4.71
C ASP A 392 -11.46 -8.34 -5.75
N LEU A 393 -12.78 -8.23 -5.66
CA LEU A 393 -13.62 -7.35 -6.47
C LEU A 393 -13.92 -6.08 -5.68
N ARG A 394 -13.57 -4.90 -6.22
CA ARG A 394 -13.89 -3.63 -5.56
C ARG A 394 -14.16 -2.50 -6.54
N GLY A 395 -14.83 -1.46 -6.08
CA GLY A 395 -14.80 -0.15 -6.74
C GLY A 395 -15.92 0.09 -7.76
N GLY A 396 -17.16 -0.22 -7.43
CA GLY A 396 -18.33 0.26 -8.18
C GLY A 396 -18.78 -0.64 -9.33
N SER A 397 -18.27 -1.87 -9.43
CA SER A 397 -18.53 -2.78 -10.55
C SER A 397 -19.98 -3.28 -10.58
N THR A 398 -20.53 -3.48 -11.78
CA THR A 398 -21.87 -4.03 -12.00
C THR A 398 -21.85 -5.19 -12.99
N GLY A 399 -22.76 -6.16 -12.81
CA GLY A 399 -22.90 -7.29 -13.75
C GLY A 399 -21.72 -8.26 -13.71
N THR A 400 -21.23 -8.60 -12.52
CA THR A 400 -20.12 -9.56 -12.35
C THR A 400 -20.66 -10.96 -12.11
N THR A 401 -20.20 -11.94 -12.88
CA THR A 401 -20.46 -13.36 -12.66
C THR A 401 -19.18 -14.11 -12.32
N VAL A 402 -19.25 -14.99 -11.33
CA VAL A 402 -18.19 -15.90 -10.93
C VAL A 402 -18.77 -17.30 -10.88
N ALA A 403 -18.26 -18.24 -11.70
CA ALA A 403 -18.82 -19.58 -11.82
C ALA A 403 -17.75 -20.67 -11.77
N ASP A 404 -18.12 -21.87 -11.31
CA ASP A 404 -17.35 -23.12 -11.47
C ASP A 404 -15.87 -22.99 -11.07
N SER A 405 -15.58 -22.33 -9.94
CA SER A 405 -14.23 -21.89 -9.58
C SER A 405 -13.77 -22.40 -8.22
N ASP A 406 -12.48 -22.71 -8.10
CA ASP A 406 -11.80 -23.08 -6.87
C ASP A 406 -10.92 -21.93 -6.37
N LEU A 407 -11.30 -21.34 -5.24
CA LEU A 407 -10.68 -20.16 -4.66
C LEU A 407 -10.13 -20.46 -3.27
N VAL A 408 -8.80 -20.51 -3.15
CA VAL A 408 -8.08 -20.72 -1.88
C VAL A 408 -7.31 -19.45 -1.54
N GLY A 409 -7.71 -18.79 -0.45
CA GLY A 409 -7.11 -17.54 -0.02
C GLY A 409 -6.61 -17.58 1.41
N GLY A 410 -5.36 -17.19 1.64
CA GLY A 410 -4.76 -17.12 2.98
C GLY A 410 -5.38 -16.05 3.89
N THR A 411 -6.09 -15.07 3.32
CA THR A 411 -6.93 -14.13 4.08
C THR A 411 -8.42 -14.32 3.81
N ARG A 412 -8.82 -14.39 2.53
CA ARG A 412 -10.20 -14.58 2.07
C ARG A 412 -10.19 -15.27 0.71
N ALA A 413 -11.17 -16.11 0.44
CA ALA A 413 -11.33 -16.67 -0.90
C ALA A 413 -11.92 -15.62 -1.84
N LEU A 414 -13.04 -15.00 -1.45
CA LEU A 414 -13.72 -13.97 -2.22
C LEU A 414 -13.99 -12.74 -1.36
N ARG A 415 -13.67 -11.57 -1.89
CA ARG A 415 -14.07 -10.27 -1.35
C ARG A 415 -14.76 -9.46 -2.42
N VAL A 416 -15.90 -8.87 -2.06
CA VAL A 416 -16.69 -7.97 -2.90
C VAL A 416 -16.94 -6.68 -2.14
N ALA A 417 -16.47 -5.55 -2.67
CA ALA A 417 -16.59 -4.25 -2.03
C ALA A 417 -17.18 -3.19 -2.98
N ALA A 418 -18.32 -2.62 -2.61
CA ALA A 418 -18.99 -1.60 -3.41
C ALA A 418 -19.30 -2.05 -4.85
N ALA A 419 -19.75 -3.29 -5.06
CA ALA A 419 -20.14 -3.81 -6.37
C ALA A 419 -21.57 -4.36 -6.32
N THR A 420 -22.36 -4.17 -7.37
CA THR A 420 -23.77 -4.57 -7.42
C THR A 420 -24.03 -5.61 -8.51
N ASP A 421 -25.11 -6.38 -8.41
CA ASP A 421 -25.41 -7.46 -9.35
C ASP A 421 -24.26 -8.48 -9.48
N VAL A 422 -23.63 -8.85 -8.36
CA VAL A 422 -22.58 -9.87 -8.33
C VAL A 422 -23.20 -11.24 -8.08
N ARG A 423 -23.05 -12.15 -9.03
CA ARG A 423 -23.51 -13.54 -8.94
C ARG A 423 -22.35 -14.50 -8.82
N VAL A 424 -22.40 -15.38 -7.83
CA VAL A 424 -21.39 -16.40 -7.56
C VAL A 424 -22.09 -17.75 -7.58
N THR A 425 -21.69 -18.66 -8.46
CA THR A 425 -22.40 -19.94 -8.67
C THR A 425 -21.40 -21.10 -8.68
N ASP A 426 -21.69 -22.17 -7.94
CA ASP A 426 -20.89 -23.40 -7.94
C ASP A 426 -19.39 -23.16 -7.65
N VAL A 427 -19.08 -22.28 -6.69
CA VAL A 427 -17.71 -21.95 -6.29
C VAL A 427 -17.28 -22.72 -5.04
N THR A 428 -16.07 -23.26 -5.03
CA THR A 428 -15.41 -23.76 -3.82
C THR A 428 -14.54 -22.66 -3.23
N ALA A 429 -14.95 -22.07 -2.12
CA ALA A 429 -14.27 -20.97 -1.46
C ALA A 429 -13.65 -21.42 -0.12
N SER A 430 -12.34 -21.36 0.01
CA SER A 430 -11.60 -21.77 1.22
C SER A 430 -10.70 -20.65 1.76
N ALA A 431 -10.84 -20.36 3.06
CA ALA A 431 -9.97 -19.40 3.75
C ALA A 431 -9.92 -19.63 5.27
N PRO A 432 -8.88 -19.18 5.99
CA PRO A 432 -8.76 -19.48 7.42
C PRO A 432 -9.91 -18.95 8.29
N ALA A 433 -10.44 -17.76 7.99
CA ALA A 433 -11.41 -17.08 8.87
C ALA A 433 -12.69 -16.61 8.18
N THR A 434 -12.61 -16.22 6.91
CA THR A 434 -13.77 -15.75 6.14
C THR A 434 -13.61 -16.12 4.68
N ALA A 435 -14.44 -17.05 4.19
CA ALA A 435 -14.38 -17.45 2.79
C ALA A 435 -14.91 -16.34 1.89
N VAL A 436 -16.14 -15.86 2.13
CA VAL A 436 -16.79 -14.79 1.34
C VAL A 436 -17.05 -13.55 2.21
N LEU A 437 -16.61 -12.38 1.75
CA LEU A 437 -16.91 -11.09 2.38
C LEU A 437 -17.57 -10.14 1.37
N ALA A 438 -18.79 -9.70 1.66
CA ALA A 438 -19.46 -8.58 1.00
C ALA A 438 -19.39 -7.34 1.90
N GLU A 439 -18.98 -6.20 1.36
CA GLU A 439 -18.91 -4.94 2.12
C GLU A 439 -19.10 -3.67 1.29
N GLN A 440 -19.18 -2.52 1.98
CA GLN A 440 -19.19 -1.19 1.36
C GLN A 440 -20.32 -0.98 0.34
N GLY A 441 -21.52 -1.49 0.64
CA GLY A 441 -22.68 -1.35 -0.25
C GLY A 441 -22.72 -2.39 -1.38
N ALA A 442 -22.04 -3.53 -1.20
CA ALA A 442 -22.06 -4.60 -2.18
C ALA A 442 -23.39 -5.38 -2.17
N GLU A 443 -23.85 -5.80 -3.35
CA GLU A 443 -24.99 -6.71 -3.54
C GLU A 443 -24.49 -8.00 -4.18
N VAL A 444 -24.53 -9.09 -3.40
CA VAL A 444 -23.94 -10.38 -3.76
C VAL A 444 -24.95 -11.52 -3.59
N GLU A 445 -25.14 -12.30 -4.64
CA GLU A 445 -25.89 -13.56 -4.63
C GLU A 445 -24.90 -14.72 -4.79
N VAL A 446 -24.93 -15.67 -3.86
CA VAL A 446 -24.12 -16.89 -3.86
C VAL A 446 -25.08 -18.08 -3.97
N ASP A 447 -24.93 -18.90 -5.00
CA ASP A 447 -25.75 -20.08 -5.27
C ASP A 447 -24.88 -21.35 -5.40
N GLY A 448 -25.35 -22.48 -4.87
CA GLY A 448 -24.71 -23.79 -5.06
C GLY A 448 -23.28 -23.96 -4.53
N SER A 449 -22.74 -22.97 -3.80
CA SER A 449 -21.31 -22.89 -3.50
C SER A 449 -20.91 -23.60 -2.20
N THR A 450 -19.67 -24.11 -2.15
CA THR A 450 -19.09 -24.73 -0.95
C THR A 450 -18.11 -23.78 -0.29
N MET A 451 -18.36 -23.44 0.96
CA MET A 451 -17.53 -22.49 1.72
C MET A 451 -16.89 -23.19 2.92
N THR A 452 -15.55 -23.21 2.94
CA THR A 452 -14.76 -23.85 4.00
C THR A 452 -13.95 -22.83 4.75
N VAL A 453 -14.02 -22.87 6.08
CA VAL A 453 -13.17 -22.05 6.97
C VAL A 453 -12.62 -22.84 8.15
N ASP A 454 -11.44 -22.46 8.63
CA ASP A 454 -10.83 -23.07 9.82
C ASP A 454 -11.51 -22.60 11.10
N GLU A 455 -11.61 -21.28 11.33
CA GLU A 455 -12.32 -20.69 12.47
C GLU A 455 -12.83 -19.28 12.13
N GLY A 456 -14.15 -19.10 12.11
CA GLY A 456 -14.76 -17.79 11.86
C GLY A 456 -16.16 -17.86 11.28
N HIS A 457 -16.32 -17.37 10.06
CA HIS A 457 -17.59 -17.28 9.34
C HIS A 457 -17.39 -17.74 7.90
N ALA A 458 -18.29 -18.56 7.36
CA ALA A 458 -18.26 -18.93 5.96
C ALA A 458 -18.49 -17.70 5.06
N ALA A 459 -19.55 -16.93 5.36
CA ALA A 459 -19.92 -15.75 4.60
C ALA A 459 -20.30 -14.57 5.51
N VAL A 460 -19.85 -13.36 5.17
CA VAL A 460 -20.09 -12.14 5.96
C VAL A 460 -20.55 -10.99 5.09
N ALA A 461 -21.64 -10.34 5.48
CA ALA A 461 -22.06 -9.04 4.96
C ALA A 461 -21.73 -7.93 5.96
N GLN A 462 -21.11 -6.84 5.52
CA GLN A 462 -20.66 -5.78 6.41
C GLN A 462 -20.86 -4.35 5.85
N GLY A 463 -21.59 -3.54 6.62
CA GLY A 463 -21.80 -2.12 6.34
C GLY A 463 -23.22 -1.83 5.84
N ALA A 464 -23.60 -0.56 5.90
CA ALA A 464 -24.90 -0.12 5.38
C ALA A 464 -25.03 -0.46 3.88
N ASP A 465 -26.27 -0.69 3.44
CA ASP A 465 -26.62 -0.95 2.04
C ASP A 465 -25.92 -2.16 1.42
N THR A 466 -25.35 -3.05 2.25
CA THR A 466 -24.69 -4.28 1.82
C THR A 466 -25.67 -5.45 1.97
N THR A 467 -25.88 -6.20 0.89
CA THR A 467 -26.74 -7.38 0.86
C THR A 467 -25.95 -8.62 0.44
N LEU A 468 -26.20 -9.72 1.13
CA LEU A 468 -25.63 -11.03 0.82
C LEU A 468 -26.72 -12.11 0.89
N ALA A 469 -27.07 -12.67 -0.25
CA ALA A 469 -27.96 -13.83 -0.32
C ALA A 469 -27.12 -15.09 -0.59
N VAL A 470 -27.25 -16.09 0.28
CA VAL A 470 -26.62 -17.41 0.10
C VAL A 470 -27.74 -18.44 -0.05
N THR A 471 -27.77 -19.11 -1.20
CA THR A 471 -28.77 -20.12 -1.54
C THR A 471 -28.09 -21.44 -1.87
N GLY A 472 -28.57 -22.54 -1.31
CA GLY A 472 -28.00 -23.87 -1.56
C GLY A 472 -26.55 -24.03 -1.06
N GLY A 473 -25.90 -25.08 -1.54
CA GLY A 473 -24.49 -25.33 -1.24
C GLY A 473 -24.22 -25.87 0.16
N SER A 474 -22.96 -25.81 0.61
CA SER A 474 -22.54 -26.33 1.91
C SER A 474 -21.54 -25.42 2.62
N VAL A 475 -21.61 -25.38 3.95
CA VAL A 475 -20.71 -24.62 4.81
C VAL A 475 -19.99 -25.54 5.78
N VAL A 476 -18.66 -25.48 5.78
CA VAL A 476 -17.79 -26.32 6.59
C VAL A 476 -16.91 -25.44 7.46
N GLY A 477 -16.85 -25.72 8.76
CA GLY A 477 -15.97 -24.99 9.67
C GLY A 477 -16.50 -24.87 11.08
N LEU A 478 -15.90 -23.96 11.84
CA LEU A 478 -16.31 -23.69 13.22
C LEU A 478 -16.36 -22.19 13.51
N GLY A 479 -17.36 -21.77 14.27
CA GLY A 479 -17.52 -20.37 14.64
C GLY A 479 -18.92 -20.03 15.12
N PRO A 480 -19.17 -18.75 15.44
CA PRO A 480 -20.42 -18.32 16.05
C PRO A 480 -21.61 -18.32 15.07
N GLY A 481 -21.37 -18.41 13.77
CA GLY A 481 -22.40 -18.59 12.73
C GLY A 481 -21.78 -18.68 11.35
N ALA A 482 -22.39 -19.44 10.44
CA ALA A 482 -21.85 -19.64 9.09
C ALA A 482 -22.03 -18.39 8.21
N VAL A 483 -23.27 -17.87 8.11
CA VAL A 483 -23.62 -16.66 7.36
C VAL A 483 -24.04 -15.58 8.33
N VAL A 484 -23.41 -14.40 8.28
CA VAL A 484 -23.64 -13.33 9.27
C VAL A 484 -23.67 -11.94 8.62
N ALA A 485 -24.64 -11.13 9.05
CA ALA A 485 -24.71 -9.70 8.75
C ALA A 485 -24.17 -8.85 9.90
N ARG A 486 -23.49 -7.75 9.57
CA ARG A 486 -22.92 -6.80 10.54
C ARG A 486 -23.11 -5.35 10.10
N SER A 487 -23.10 -4.44 11.07
CA SER A 487 -23.00 -2.99 10.82
C SER A 487 -24.08 -2.42 9.89
N GLY A 488 -25.32 -2.92 10.01
CA GLY A 488 -26.45 -2.47 9.18
C GLY A 488 -26.58 -3.18 7.83
N ALA A 489 -25.77 -4.21 7.56
CA ALA A 489 -25.92 -5.09 6.41
C ALA A 489 -27.11 -6.05 6.57
N GLU A 490 -27.51 -6.64 5.45
CA GLU A 490 -28.47 -7.73 5.38
C GLU A 490 -27.77 -9.00 4.85
N ALA A 491 -28.03 -10.13 5.50
CA ALA A 491 -27.58 -11.42 5.02
C ALA A 491 -28.69 -12.45 5.21
N THR A 492 -28.93 -13.27 4.20
CA THR A 492 -29.93 -14.34 4.21
C THR A 492 -29.29 -15.63 3.74
N ASP A 493 -29.56 -16.72 4.43
CA ASP A 493 -29.24 -18.09 4.02
C ASP A 493 -30.52 -18.89 3.75
N ALA A 494 -30.57 -19.60 2.63
CA ALA A 494 -31.68 -20.49 2.25
C ALA A 494 -31.12 -21.82 1.72
N ASP A 495 -31.64 -22.95 2.20
CA ASP A 495 -31.25 -24.29 1.75
C ASP A 495 -29.73 -24.61 1.84
N VAL A 496 -29.00 -23.93 2.73
CA VAL A 496 -27.57 -24.17 2.97
C VAL A 496 -27.36 -25.39 3.86
N ASP A 497 -26.56 -26.37 3.41
CA ASP A 497 -26.17 -27.51 4.24
C ASP A 497 -25.09 -27.11 5.26
N ALA A 498 -25.47 -27.05 6.54
CA ALA A 498 -24.59 -26.73 7.66
C ALA A 498 -24.31 -27.95 8.56
N ALA A 499 -24.48 -29.19 8.06
CA ALA A 499 -24.23 -30.41 8.83
C ALA A 499 -22.82 -30.48 9.42
N ASP A 500 -21.83 -29.94 8.70
CA ASP A 500 -20.42 -29.90 9.09
C ASP A 500 -20.00 -28.57 9.76
N TRP A 501 -20.96 -27.72 10.13
CA TRP A 501 -20.70 -26.49 10.88
C TRP A 501 -20.77 -26.69 12.40
N THR A 502 -19.69 -26.37 13.10
CA THR A 502 -19.64 -26.44 14.57
C THR A 502 -19.78 -25.06 15.20
N TYR A 503 -20.87 -24.84 15.94
CA TYR A 503 -21.04 -23.61 16.70
C TYR A 503 -19.97 -23.44 17.79
N ARG A 504 -19.28 -22.30 17.78
CA ARG A 504 -18.35 -21.89 18.84
C ARG A 504 -18.67 -20.46 19.30
N PRO A 505 -18.91 -20.24 20.61
CA PRO A 505 -19.20 -18.90 21.13
C PRO A 505 -18.03 -17.93 20.90
N VAL A 506 -18.34 -16.67 20.56
CA VAL A 506 -17.35 -15.59 20.35
C VAL A 506 -16.38 -15.48 21.52
N LEU A 507 -16.87 -15.58 22.76
CA LEU A 507 -16.03 -15.49 23.97
C LEU A 507 -14.99 -16.62 24.01
N VAL A 508 -15.35 -17.82 23.58
CA VAL A 508 -14.46 -19.00 23.57
C VAL A 508 -13.40 -18.83 22.49
N SER A 509 -13.79 -18.44 21.27
CA SER A 509 -12.84 -18.11 20.20
C SER A 509 -11.90 -16.96 20.58
N TRP A 510 -12.43 -15.89 21.17
CA TRP A 510 -11.61 -14.78 21.68
C TRP A 510 -10.63 -15.24 22.76
N ALA A 511 -11.10 -16.02 23.73
CA ALA A 511 -10.28 -16.54 24.83
C ALA A 511 -9.13 -17.43 24.33
N LEU A 512 -9.40 -18.32 23.36
CA LEU A 512 -8.40 -19.19 22.75
C LEU A 512 -7.41 -18.42 21.87
N GLY A 513 -7.87 -17.45 21.09
CA GLY A 513 -7.00 -16.59 20.27
C GLY A 513 -6.19 -15.57 21.08
N ASN A 514 -6.62 -15.24 22.30
CA ASN A 514 -6.01 -14.20 23.14
C ASN A 514 -5.60 -14.74 24.50
N VAL A 515 -4.84 -15.85 24.52
CA VAL A 515 -4.35 -16.47 25.77
C VAL A 515 -3.59 -15.45 26.65
N HIS A 516 -2.84 -14.53 26.04
CA HIS A 516 -2.16 -13.45 26.77
C HIS A 516 -3.14 -12.47 27.43
N ALA A 517 -4.27 -12.16 26.80
CA ALA A 517 -5.29 -11.31 27.38
C ALA A 517 -5.94 -11.98 28.60
N LEU A 518 -6.15 -13.30 28.57
CA LEU A 518 -6.62 -14.05 29.73
C LEU A 518 -5.62 -14.00 30.89
N LEU A 519 -4.32 -14.14 30.61
CA LEU A 519 -3.27 -14.01 31.63
C LEU A 519 -3.25 -12.60 32.25
N LEU A 520 -3.41 -11.56 31.42
CA LEU A 520 -3.52 -10.18 31.91
C LEU A 520 -4.79 -9.95 32.74
N LEU A 521 -5.91 -10.52 32.32
CA LEU A 521 -7.18 -10.45 33.04
C LEU A 521 -7.09 -11.16 34.39
N LEU A 522 -6.29 -12.24 34.48
CA LEU A 522 -5.97 -12.94 35.72
C LEU A 522 -5.04 -12.13 36.63
N LEU A 523 -4.26 -11.19 36.08
CA LEU A 523 -3.41 -10.27 36.85
C LEU A 523 -4.17 -9.03 37.37
N LEU A 524 -5.29 -8.67 36.73
CA LEU A 524 -6.13 -7.51 37.05
C LEU A 524 -6.69 -7.46 38.49
N PRO A 525 -6.96 -8.58 39.20
CA PRO A 525 -7.37 -8.57 40.60
C PRO A 525 -6.32 -7.97 41.55
N VAL A 526 -5.04 -8.07 41.22
CA VAL A 526 -3.93 -7.59 42.06
C VAL A 526 -3.99 -6.06 42.25
N PRO A 527 -4.00 -5.23 41.20
CA PRO A 527 -4.17 -3.78 41.36
C PRO A 527 -5.55 -3.40 41.93
N LEU A 528 -6.61 -4.15 41.60
CA LEU A 528 -7.96 -3.88 42.12
C LEU A 528 -8.05 -4.05 43.65
N LEU A 529 -7.45 -5.14 44.18
CA LEU A 529 -7.31 -5.38 45.61
C LEU A 529 -6.42 -4.32 46.28
N GLY A 530 -5.34 -3.90 45.60
CA GLY A 530 -4.49 -2.80 46.06
C GLY A 530 -5.26 -1.47 46.19
N LEU A 531 -6.08 -1.13 45.21
CA LEU A 531 -6.94 0.05 45.23
C LEU A 531 -7.96 0.00 46.38
N LEU A 532 -8.62 -1.16 46.55
CA LEU A 532 -9.57 -1.38 47.64
C LEU A 532 -8.89 -1.20 49.01
N PHE A 533 -7.66 -1.69 49.17
CA PHE A 533 -6.88 -1.52 50.38
C PHE A 533 -6.51 -0.05 50.64
N ILE A 534 -6.12 0.70 49.61
CA ILE A 534 -5.83 2.14 49.71
C ILE A 534 -7.09 2.92 50.12
N VAL A 535 -8.24 2.63 49.52
CA VAL A 535 -9.51 3.27 49.86
C VAL A 535 -9.93 2.96 51.29
N ARG A 536 -9.83 1.70 51.72
CA ARG A 536 -10.11 1.29 53.09
C ARG A 536 -9.17 1.98 54.09
N ARG A 537 -7.87 2.01 53.80
CA ARG A 537 -6.87 2.69 54.64
C ARG A 537 -7.13 4.19 54.74
N ARG A 538 -7.53 4.85 53.64
CA ARG A 538 -7.90 6.27 53.64
C ARG A 538 -9.13 6.55 54.52
N ARG A 539 -10.11 5.64 54.56
CA ARG A 539 -11.27 5.77 55.47
C ARG A 539 -10.85 5.65 56.94
N SER A 540 -10.06 4.63 57.28
CA SER A 540 -9.58 4.46 58.67
C SER A 540 -8.67 5.60 59.12
N GLN A 541 -7.84 6.17 58.23
CA GLN A 541 -7.05 7.36 58.57
C GLN A 541 -7.89 8.61 58.79
N ARG A 542 -9.06 8.74 58.15
CA ARG A 542 -10.01 9.84 58.41
C ARG A 542 -10.67 9.71 59.78
N GLU A 543 -11.01 8.49 60.22
CA GLU A 543 -11.53 8.23 61.57
C GLU A 543 -10.49 8.52 62.65
N LEU A 544 -9.25 8.06 62.47
CA LEU A 544 -8.16 8.36 63.41
C LEU A 544 -7.89 9.86 63.52
N ARG A 545 -7.93 10.61 62.41
CA ARG A 545 -7.79 12.07 62.44
C ARG A 545 -8.92 12.77 63.18
N ARG A 546 -10.16 12.24 63.13
CA ARG A 546 -11.28 12.78 63.90
C ARG A 546 -11.09 12.54 65.40
N LEU A 547 -10.70 11.34 65.79
CA LEU A 547 -10.42 11.01 67.20
C LEU A 547 -9.24 11.82 67.76
N PHE A 548 -8.18 12.01 66.96
CA PHE A 548 -7.05 12.87 67.36
C PHE A 548 -7.44 14.35 67.48
N ALA A 549 -8.33 14.84 66.60
CA ALA A 549 -8.83 16.21 66.67
C ALA A 549 -9.70 16.42 67.92
N ASP A 550 -10.56 15.47 68.27
CA ASP A 550 -11.37 15.55 69.50
C ASP A 550 -10.50 15.52 70.75
N GLU A 551 -9.45 14.68 70.77
CA GLU A 551 -8.55 14.57 71.91
C GLU A 551 -7.65 15.81 72.08
N MET A 552 -7.16 16.40 70.98
CA MET A 552 -6.47 17.69 71.01
C MET A 552 -7.38 18.83 71.48
N THR A 553 -8.66 18.81 71.10
CA THR A 553 -9.62 19.81 71.56
C THR A 553 -9.91 19.67 73.06
N ARG A 554 -9.91 18.44 73.57
CA ARG A 554 -10.05 18.12 75.00
C ARG A 554 -8.84 18.61 75.81
N LEU A 555 -7.62 18.31 75.36
CA LEU A 555 -6.38 18.78 75.98
C LEU A 555 -6.21 20.30 75.90
N GLY A 556 -6.63 20.92 74.79
CA GLY A 556 -6.63 22.38 74.64
C GLY A 556 -7.54 23.08 75.64
N ARG A 557 -8.72 22.51 75.94
CA ARG A 557 -9.61 23.04 76.99
C ARG A 557 -9.05 22.86 78.40
N ALA A 558 -8.36 21.75 78.67
CA ALA A 558 -7.69 21.53 79.95
C ALA A 558 -6.53 22.51 80.18
N ARG A 559 -5.72 22.79 79.14
CA ARG A 559 -4.65 23.80 79.19
C ARG A 559 -5.18 25.24 79.35
N LEU A 560 -6.32 25.56 78.75
CA LEU A 560 -6.96 26.88 78.92
C LEU A 560 -7.51 27.10 80.34
N THR A 561 -7.92 26.03 81.02
CA THR A 561 -8.34 26.11 82.43
C THR A 561 -7.13 26.28 83.35
N GLU A 562 -6.01 25.63 83.06
CA GLU A 562 -4.72 25.83 83.73
C GLU A 562 -4.22 27.28 83.59
N TYR A 563 -4.30 27.87 82.39
CA TYR A 563 -3.93 29.28 82.15
C TYR A 563 -4.86 30.30 82.84
N ALA A 564 -6.11 29.93 83.13
CA ALA A 564 -7.05 30.79 83.84
C ALA A 564 -6.76 30.82 85.36
N GLU A 565 -6.13 29.78 85.91
CA GLU A 565 -5.73 29.73 87.32
C GLU A 565 -4.38 30.45 87.59
N GLU A 566 -3.52 30.59 86.58
CA GLU A 566 -2.19 31.23 86.68
C GLU A 566 -2.17 32.75 86.47
N GLN A 567 -3.32 33.40 86.28
CA GLN A 567 -3.40 34.84 86.02
C GLN A 567 -3.48 35.65 87.33
N PRO A 568 -2.42 36.39 87.74
CA PRO A 568 -2.47 37.24 88.93
C PRO A 568 -3.42 38.42 88.70
N ALA A 569 -4.30 38.64 89.70
CA ALA A 569 -5.31 39.69 89.73
C ALA A 569 -4.71 41.08 89.43
N ARG A 570 -5.26 41.77 88.43
CA ARG A 570 -5.07 43.21 88.21
C ARG A 570 -6.38 43.98 88.43
N PRO A 571 -6.26 45.25 88.88
CA PRO A 571 -7.09 45.84 89.92
C PRO A 571 -8.37 46.49 89.38
N PRO A 572 -9.31 46.87 90.26
CA PRO A 572 -10.62 47.39 89.87
C PRO A 572 -10.48 48.78 89.25
N VAL A 573 -10.94 48.94 88.00
CA VAL A 573 -11.12 50.26 87.39
C VAL A 573 -12.59 50.65 87.50
N SER A 574 -12.76 51.82 88.12
CA SER A 574 -13.99 52.50 88.51
C SER A 574 -14.95 52.78 87.33
N PRO A 575 -16.27 52.92 87.58
CA PRO A 575 -17.26 53.18 86.55
C PRO A 575 -17.39 54.68 86.28
N ALA A 576 -17.21 55.11 85.02
CA ALA A 576 -17.92 56.25 84.43
C ALA A 576 -17.51 56.47 82.95
N ASP A 577 -18.54 56.79 82.17
CA ASP A 577 -18.58 57.57 80.93
C ASP A 577 -18.53 56.91 79.53
N PRO A 578 -19.27 57.50 78.57
CA PRO A 578 -20.01 56.78 77.53
C PRO A 578 -19.23 56.65 76.21
N ALA A 579 -19.76 55.79 75.35
CA ALA A 579 -19.24 55.44 74.03
C ALA A 579 -18.92 56.65 73.13
N PRO A 580 -17.75 56.63 72.44
CA PRO A 580 -17.54 57.36 71.21
C PRO A 580 -17.80 56.46 69.99
N GLN A 581 -18.55 57.00 69.02
CA GLN A 581 -18.83 56.39 67.73
C GLN A 581 -17.56 56.29 66.85
N PRO A 582 -17.41 55.26 66.01
CA PRO A 582 -16.39 55.25 64.97
C PRO A 582 -16.89 56.01 63.72
N VAL A 583 -16.22 57.14 63.46
CA VAL A 583 -16.27 57.89 62.20
C VAL A 583 -15.27 57.26 61.20
N LEU A 584 -15.72 57.24 59.94
CA LEU A 584 -15.09 56.77 58.71
C LEU A 584 -13.61 57.18 58.49
N VAL A 585 -12.84 56.26 57.92
CA VAL A 585 -11.65 56.57 57.09
C VAL A 585 -11.80 55.83 55.75
N PRO A 586 -11.64 56.51 54.60
CA PRO A 586 -11.86 55.94 53.27
C PRO A 586 -10.59 55.41 52.56
N ASP A 587 -10.86 54.41 51.70
CA ASP A 587 -10.22 53.94 50.45
C ASP A 587 -8.70 54.02 50.19
N VAL A 588 -8.12 52.82 49.93
CA VAL A 588 -7.04 52.60 48.93
C VAL A 588 -7.30 51.25 48.22
N PRO A 589 -7.16 51.17 46.87
CA PRO A 589 -7.82 50.19 45.98
C PRO A 589 -7.17 48.79 45.84
N PRO A 590 -7.88 47.82 45.22
CA PRO A 590 -7.47 46.41 45.12
C PRO A 590 -6.46 46.13 43.99
N VAL A 591 -5.57 45.16 44.25
CA VAL A 591 -4.63 44.54 43.29
C VAL A 591 -5.22 43.21 42.79
N PRO A 592 -5.10 42.85 41.50
CA PRO A 592 -5.97 41.88 40.84
C PRO A 592 -5.55 40.41 41.02
N THR A 593 -6.54 39.53 41.18
CA THR A 593 -6.39 38.08 41.04
C THR A 593 -6.81 37.64 39.64
N TRP A 594 -5.85 37.02 38.96
CA TRP A 594 -5.95 36.33 37.69
C TRP A 594 -6.79 35.05 37.80
N ALA A 595 -7.38 34.70 36.67
CA ALA A 595 -8.31 33.60 36.45
C ALA A 595 -7.70 32.20 36.67
N VAL A 596 -8.52 31.28 37.16
CA VAL A 596 -8.57 29.92 36.62
C VAL A 596 -10.04 29.53 36.40
N GLU A 597 -10.26 29.25 35.13
CA GLU A 597 -11.45 28.90 34.39
C GLU A 597 -12.02 27.55 34.84
N SER A 598 -13.31 27.55 35.14
CA SER A 598 -14.11 26.35 35.37
C SER A 598 -14.88 26.04 34.08
N ALA A 599 -14.74 24.81 33.60
CA ALA A 599 -15.39 24.28 32.40
C ALA A 599 -16.92 24.45 32.40
N PRO A 600 -17.55 24.62 31.22
CA PRO A 600 -18.96 24.33 31.07
C PRO A 600 -19.18 22.93 30.48
N SER A 601 -19.92 22.12 31.23
CA SER A 601 -20.70 21.01 30.71
C SER A 601 -21.85 21.53 29.85
N TYR A 602 -22.14 20.87 28.73
CA TYR A 602 -23.48 20.91 28.14
C TYR A 602 -23.97 19.49 27.87
N GLY A 603 -25.03 19.14 28.59
CA GLY A 603 -25.96 18.07 28.23
C GLY A 603 -27.04 18.57 27.26
N PRO A 604 -27.92 17.67 26.79
CA PRO A 604 -28.64 17.80 25.52
C PRO A 604 -30.06 18.34 25.69
N VAL A 605 -30.58 19.08 24.69
CA VAL A 605 -32.04 19.21 24.46
C VAL A 605 -32.35 19.37 22.96
N THR A 606 -33.42 18.67 22.60
CA THR A 606 -34.17 18.45 21.37
C THR A 606 -34.76 19.67 20.64
N ALA A 607 -34.81 19.52 19.32
CA ALA A 607 -35.74 19.98 18.27
C ALA A 607 -36.87 20.99 18.57
N VAL A 608 -37.02 22.00 17.68
CA VAL A 608 -38.30 22.42 17.06
C VAL A 608 -38.05 22.91 15.63
N VAL A 609 -38.95 22.48 14.76
CA VAL A 609 -39.16 22.74 13.32
C VAL A 609 -39.60 24.18 13.05
N GLU A 610 -39.09 24.81 11.99
CA GLU A 610 -39.90 25.78 11.23
C GLU A 610 -39.57 25.76 9.73
N ASP A 611 -40.65 25.77 8.99
CA ASP A 611 -40.88 25.46 7.58
C ASP A 611 -40.84 26.77 6.75
N ARG A 612 -40.05 26.84 5.65
CA ARG A 612 -40.29 27.81 4.57
C ARG A 612 -39.83 27.31 3.19
N PRO A 613 -40.60 27.62 2.12
CA PRO A 613 -40.50 26.98 0.82
C PRO A 613 -39.55 27.69 -0.16
N ALA A 614 -39.16 26.93 -1.19
CA ALA A 614 -38.31 27.31 -2.30
C ALA A 614 -39.00 28.25 -3.32
N GLU A 615 -38.21 29.18 -3.87
CA GLU A 615 -38.52 29.87 -5.14
C GLU A 615 -37.46 29.51 -6.21
N PRO A 616 -37.87 29.39 -7.49
CA PRO A 616 -37.02 28.88 -8.57
C PRO A 616 -36.25 29.99 -9.29
N VAL A 617 -34.99 29.73 -9.64
CA VAL A 617 -34.20 30.61 -10.53
C VAL A 617 -34.05 29.97 -11.90
N GLN A 618 -34.21 30.84 -12.89
CA GLN A 618 -34.54 30.62 -14.28
C GLN A 618 -33.42 29.99 -15.12
N ALA A 619 -33.86 29.25 -16.14
CA ALA A 619 -33.09 28.81 -17.29
C ALA A 619 -32.53 29.98 -18.12
N VAL A 620 -31.28 29.85 -18.55
CA VAL A 620 -30.65 30.71 -19.56
C VAL A 620 -30.35 29.86 -20.79
N GLU A 621 -30.80 30.35 -21.94
CA GLU A 621 -30.67 29.78 -23.30
C GLU A 621 -29.22 29.77 -23.82
N PRO A 622 -28.92 28.95 -24.87
CA PRO A 622 -27.58 28.64 -25.32
C PRO A 622 -27.02 29.65 -26.33
N VAL A 623 -25.72 29.95 -26.21
CA VAL A 623 -24.96 30.74 -27.19
C VAL A 623 -24.47 29.83 -28.33
N ARG A 624 -24.68 30.30 -29.56
CA ARG A 624 -24.30 29.64 -30.82
C ARG A 624 -22.78 29.52 -31.02
N PRO A 625 -22.32 28.49 -31.75
CA PRO A 625 -20.91 28.28 -32.06
C PRO A 625 -20.41 29.21 -33.17
N ALA A 626 -19.18 29.72 -33.02
CA ALA A 626 -18.45 30.43 -34.08
C ALA A 626 -17.59 29.45 -34.89
N GLU A 627 -17.57 29.69 -36.20
CA GLU A 627 -16.85 28.96 -37.25
C GLU A 627 -15.31 29.07 -37.17
N PRO A 628 -14.58 28.17 -37.88
CA PRO A 628 -13.15 27.96 -37.71
C PRO A 628 -12.30 28.93 -38.55
N VAL A 629 -11.16 29.36 -38.00
CA VAL A 629 -10.14 30.11 -38.75
C VAL A 629 -9.07 29.15 -39.26
N GLN A 630 -8.80 29.29 -40.56
CA GLN A 630 -7.85 28.55 -41.37
C GLN A 630 -6.37 28.78 -41.01
N ALA A 631 -5.63 27.70 -41.26
CA ALA A 631 -4.22 27.55 -41.59
C ALA A 631 -3.43 28.79 -42.06
N ALA A 632 -2.20 28.90 -41.54
CA ALA A 632 -1.07 29.47 -42.26
C ALA A 632 0.20 28.66 -41.95
N GLU A 633 0.74 27.98 -42.97
CA GLU A 633 2.14 27.54 -43.04
C GLU A 633 3.04 28.71 -43.56
N PRO A 634 4.32 28.50 -43.93
CA PRO A 634 5.48 28.63 -43.04
C PRO A 634 6.45 29.71 -43.55
N VAL A 635 7.42 30.13 -42.72
CA VAL A 635 8.55 30.96 -43.19
C VAL A 635 9.87 30.26 -42.89
N GLN A 636 10.57 29.91 -43.96
CA GLN A 636 11.99 29.55 -43.99
C GLN A 636 12.90 30.78 -43.83
N ALA A 637 14.00 30.64 -43.09
CA ALA A 637 15.32 31.25 -43.33
C ALA A 637 16.32 30.61 -42.34
N VAL A 638 17.26 29.75 -42.73
CA VAL A 638 18.56 29.98 -43.42
C VAL A 638 19.66 30.54 -42.49
N ALA A 639 20.80 29.83 -42.53
CA ALA A 639 22.20 30.22 -42.28
C ALA A 639 22.85 29.99 -40.89
N ALA A 640 23.53 28.84 -40.80
CA ALA A 640 25.00 28.70 -40.66
C ALA A 640 25.78 29.57 -39.65
N ALA A 641 26.47 28.91 -38.71
CA ALA A 641 27.82 29.30 -38.30
C ALA A 641 28.61 28.12 -37.69
N THR A 642 29.73 27.87 -38.33
CA THR A 642 30.89 27.01 -38.07
C THR A 642 31.53 27.21 -36.68
N ALA A 643 31.89 26.13 -35.97
CA ALA A 643 33.09 26.06 -35.13
C ALA A 643 33.35 24.63 -34.58
N GLU A 644 34.43 24.01 -35.04
CA GLU A 644 35.23 22.97 -34.34
C GLU A 644 36.64 23.57 -34.12
N PRO A 645 37.56 22.92 -33.38
CA PRO A 645 37.43 22.33 -32.04
C PRO A 645 38.59 22.83 -31.13
N ALA A 646 38.52 22.58 -29.82
CA ALA A 646 39.69 22.74 -28.94
C ALA A 646 39.85 21.52 -28.03
N THR A 647 40.86 20.74 -28.39
CA THR A 647 41.46 19.62 -27.67
C THR A 647 42.09 20.12 -26.37
N VAL A 648 41.80 19.48 -25.23
CA VAL A 648 42.66 19.52 -24.05
C VAL A 648 42.87 18.11 -23.53
N GLU A 649 44.14 17.77 -23.41
CA GLU A 649 44.72 16.47 -23.08
C GLU A 649 44.92 16.33 -21.56
N ALA A 650 44.96 15.06 -21.14
CA ALA A 650 44.91 14.47 -19.80
C ALA A 650 45.89 14.96 -18.71
N ALA A 651 45.49 14.76 -17.44
CA ALA A 651 46.38 14.24 -16.39
C ALA A 651 45.58 13.49 -15.28
N PRO A 652 46.09 12.37 -14.73
CA PRO A 652 45.36 11.49 -13.81
C PRO A 652 45.56 11.87 -12.34
N ALA A 653 44.49 11.81 -11.54
CA ALA A 653 44.56 11.91 -10.08
C ALA A 653 44.41 10.52 -9.45
N GLY A 654 45.40 10.13 -8.64
CA GLY A 654 45.45 8.85 -7.92
C GLY A 654 44.44 8.75 -6.75
N PRO A 655 44.38 7.58 -6.10
CA PRO A 655 43.30 7.24 -5.17
C PRO A 655 43.46 7.93 -3.80
N VAL A 656 42.37 8.51 -3.31
CA VAL A 656 42.23 9.05 -1.96
C VAL A 656 41.92 7.90 -0.99
N PRO A 657 42.57 7.83 0.20
CA PRO A 657 42.31 6.75 1.16
C PRO A 657 41.02 7.00 1.96
N VAL A 658 40.27 5.92 2.18
CA VAL A 658 39.05 5.86 2.99
C VAL A 658 39.39 5.96 4.49
N PRO A 659 38.76 6.85 5.28
CA PRO A 659 38.94 6.86 6.72
C PRO A 659 38.10 5.77 7.40
N ALA A 660 38.69 5.16 8.43
CA ALA A 660 38.09 4.10 9.23
C ALA A 660 36.84 4.56 9.99
N VAL A 661 35.81 3.72 9.98
CA VAL A 661 34.53 3.90 10.68
C VAL A 661 34.70 3.53 12.16
N GLU A 662 34.43 4.47 13.07
CA GLU A 662 34.28 4.20 14.51
C GLU A 662 32.89 3.61 14.81
N PRO A 663 32.76 2.69 15.79
CA PRO A 663 31.49 2.08 16.15
C PRO A 663 30.58 3.06 16.94
N VAL A 664 29.32 3.14 16.51
CA VAL A 664 28.25 3.94 17.11
C VAL A 664 27.78 3.29 18.44
N PRO A 665 27.57 4.06 19.53
CA PRO A 665 27.03 3.53 20.78
C PRO A 665 25.51 3.33 20.72
N ALA A 666 25.02 2.30 21.42
CA ALA A 666 23.62 1.90 21.47
C ALA A 666 22.68 3.01 22.00
N GLU A 667 21.53 3.18 21.32
CA GLU A 667 20.50 4.19 21.63
C GLU A 667 19.75 3.89 22.95
N GLU A 668 19.59 4.93 23.78
CA GLU A 668 18.64 4.96 24.89
C GLU A 668 17.23 5.38 24.41
N PRO A 669 16.14 4.93 25.07
CA PRO A 669 14.77 5.22 24.64
C PRO A 669 14.38 6.69 24.89
N VAL A 670 13.98 7.38 23.82
CA VAL A 670 13.58 8.80 23.82
C VAL A 670 12.19 9.00 24.43
N VAL A 671 12.12 9.89 25.42
CA VAL A 671 10.90 10.41 26.04
C VAL A 671 10.26 11.47 25.11
N ARG A 672 8.96 11.33 24.81
CA ARG A 672 8.19 12.32 24.03
C ARG A 672 8.03 13.63 24.81
N VAL A 673 8.57 14.72 24.29
CA VAL A 673 8.31 16.09 24.79
C VAL A 673 7.42 16.83 23.77
N PRO A 674 6.34 17.51 24.18
CA PRO A 674 5.49 18.27 23.27
C PRO A 674 6.19 19.57 22.82
N VAL A 675 6.05 19.92 21.54
CA VAL A 675 6.55 21.18 20.96
C VAL A 675 5.71 22.36 21.49
N PRO A 676 6.29 23.39 22.12
CA PRO A 676 5.55 24.56 22.55
C PRO A 676 5.26 25.48 21.35
N ALA A 677 3.99 25.85 21.16
CA ALA A 677 3.58 26.80 20.13
C ALA A 677 3.92 28.24 20.55
N GLY A 678 5.00 28.80 20.00
CA GLY A 678 5.23 30.25 19.96
C GLY A 678 4.36 30.92 18.89
N PRO A 679 4.35 32.27 18.80
CA PRO A 679 3.51 33.00 17.85
C PRO A 679 4.12 32.97 16.44
N ALA A 680 4.10 31.80 15.80
CA ALA A 680 4.45 31.67 14.37
C ALA A 680 3.22 32.04 13.52
N ALA A 681 3.41 32.85 12.47
CA ALA A 681 2.31 33.33 11.63
C ALA A 681 1.89 32.28 10.58
N SER A 682 2.68 31.22 10.36
CA SER A 682 2.34 30.11 9.47
C SER A 682 2.94 28.77 9.91
N MET A 683 2.34 27.66 9.45
CA MET A 683 2.82 26.29 9.68
C MET A 683 4.26 26.09 9.15
N GLN A 684 4.62 26.76 8.06
CA GLN A 684 5.96 26.73 7.49
C GLN A 684 6.98 27.38 8.43
N GLU A 685 6.69 28.56 8.98
CA GLU A 685 7.57 29.24 9.94
C GLU A 685 7.74 28.42 11.22
N LEU A 686 6.66 27.82 11.73
CA LEU A 686 6.74 26.94 12.90
C LEU A 686 7.64 25.72 12.63
N ALA A 687 7.52 25.12 11.44
CA ALA A 687 8.34 23.97 11.06
C ALA A 687 9.82 24.34 10.88
N VAL A 688 10.11 25.50 10.28
CA VAL A 688 11.47 26.00 10.09
C VAL A 688 12.10 26.38 11.43
N ASP A 689 11.38 27.07 12.31
CA ASP A 689 11.88 27.43 13.65
C ASP A 689 12.19 26.19 14.50
N ALA A 690 11.28 25.21 14.50
CA ALA A 690 11.47 23.95 15.21
C ALA A 690 12.73 23.20 14.74
N VAL A 691 12.99 23.16 13.42
CA VAL A 691 14.16 22.44 12.88
C VAL A 691 15.44 23.26 13.02
N VAL A 692 15.43 24.53 12.61
CA VAL A 692 16.63 25.37 12.49
C VAL A 692 17.04 26.00 13.82
N GLN A 693 16.08 26.53 14.58
CA GLN A 693 16.40 27.21 15.85
C GLN A 693 16.36 26.27 17.04
N GLN A 694 15.40 25.35 17.07
CA GLN A 694 15.19 24.45 18.22
C GLN A 694 15.84 23.06 18.05
N GLY A 695 16.41 22.77 16.88
CA GLY A 695 17.22 21.57 16.63
C GLY A 695 16.42 20.27 16.53
N TYR A 696 15.09 20.33 16.34
CA TYR A 696 14.28 19.14 16.14
C TYR A 696 14.55 18.50 14.76
N ARG A 697 14.45 17.17 14.68
CA ARG A 697 14.58 16.46 13.40
C ARG A 697 13.37 16.76 12.52
N ALA A 698 13.62 17.03 11.24
CA ALA A 698 12.56 17.35 10.27
C ALA A 698 11.46 16.29 10.17
N SER A 699 11.78 15.01 10.39
CA SER A 699 10.82 13.90 10.42
C SER A 699 9.86 13.97 11.60
N ASP A 700 10.32 14.42 12.76
CA ASP A 700 9.48 14.51 13.96
C ASP A 700 8.55 15.70 13.89
N VAL A 701 9.05 16.82 13.35
CA VAL A 701 8.24 18.01 13.03
C VAL A 701 7.20 17.68 11.95
N ALA A 702 7.59 16.98 10.89
CA ALA A 702 6.69 16.53 9.81
C ALA A 702 5.56 15.64 10.33
N ARG A 703 5.89 14.66 11.19
CA ARG A 703 4.91 13.77 11.83
C ARG A 703 3.96 14.54 12.75
N SER A 704 4.48 15.50 13.51
CA SER A 704 3.67 16.35 14.40
C SER A 704 2.71 17.28 13.65
N LEU A 705 3.09 17.72 12.45
CA LEU A 705 2.31 18.64 11.63
C LEU A 705 1.42 17.94 10.58
N GLY A 706 1.52 16.60 10.47
CA GLY A 706 0.75 15.83 9.48
C GLY A 706 1.15 16.11 8.04
N VAL A 707 2.41 16.48 7.79
CA VAL A 707 2.93 16.78 6.45
C VAL A 707 4.11 15.86 6.11
N PRO A 708 4.40 15.59 4.81
CA PRO A 708 5.55 14.78 4.43
C PRO A 708 6.90 15.38 4.86
N THR A 709 7.84 14.55 5.30
CA THR A 709 9.20 14.98 5.71
C THR A 709 9.93 15.74 4.60
N SER A 710 9.71 15.37 3.33
CA SER A 710 10.26 16.09 2.16
C SER A 710 9.79 17.55 2.10
N ARG A 711 8.56 17.83 2.52
CA ARG A 711 7.98 19.17 2.52
C ARG A 711 8.62 20.06 3.58
N VAL A 712 8.83 19.54 4.79
CA VAL A 712 9.54 20.24 5.87
C VAL A 712 11.01 20.49 5.49
N ARG A 713 11.69 19.51 4.88
CA ARG A 713 13.05 19.70 4.34
C ARG A 713 13.10 20.76 3.25
N GLY A 714 12.09 20.81 2.37
CA GLY A 714 11.94 21.85 1.35
C GLY A 714 11.85 23.25 1.99
N TRP A 715 10.96 23.44 2.97
CA TRP A 715 10.82 24.70 3.69
C TRP A 715 12.10 25.16 4.39
N VAL A 716 12.83 24.24 5.03
CA VAL A 716 14.12 24.53 5.67
C VAL A 716 15.18 24.91 4.63
N THR A 717 15.22 24.20 3.51
CA THR A 717 16.18 24.47 2.41
C THR A 717 15.91 25.83 1.78
N ASP A 718 14.65 26.18 1.53
CA ASP A 718 14.26 27.48 0.98
C ASP A 718 14.57 28.62 1.97
N HIS A 719 14.37 28.41 3.27
CA HIS A 719 14.73 29.38 4.30
C HIS A 719 16.25 29.60 4.37
N LEU A 720 17.05 28.52 4.35
CA LEU A 720 18.51 28.61 4.37
C LEU A 720 19.10 29.22 3.09
N ARG A 721 18.40 29.13 1.95
CA ARG A 721 18.79 29.81 0.70
C ARG A 721 18.42 31.30 0.69
N GLY A 722 17.48 31.72 1.55
CA GLY A 722 17.03 33.11 1.67
C GLY A 722 17.80 33.94 2.70
N LEU A 723 18.60 33.30 3.56
CA LEU A 723 19.57 33.92 4.48
C LEU A 723 20.92 34.12 3.78
#